data_AF-A0A5C8G537-F1
#
_entry.id   AF-A0A5C8G537-F1
#
_cell.length_a   1.000
_cell.length_b   1.000
_cell.length_c   1.000
_cell.angle_alpha   90.00
_cell.angle_beta   90.00
_cell.angle_gamma   90.00
#
_symmetry.space_group_name_H-M   'P 1'
#
loop_
_entity.id
_entity.type
_entity.pdbx_description
1 polymer ?
#
loop_
_entity_poly.entity_id
_entity_poly.type
_entity_poly.pdbx_seq_one_letter_code
_entity_poly.pdbx_strand_id
1 'polypeptide(L)'
;MSIIDKIFNYSEDYRYKTWKIFGIKFSVVKKYNSKKINIYEEIKKHDIISFDIFDTLLIRPYIKPTDLFLHIEKLYKIKGFHKNRIMAEKLARGKYIDYEDITLNQIYEEIDDKYKLFKEIEIELEERILTIHKENKEIYDYALSLGKKIIIVSDMYLPKEVIEKILIKNNYTNYYKLYLSSDLMLTKASGNLYKYIINDLNVKPSTIMHLGDNYHSDFENARLYGIDAFFIEKIIDIFLKSNIRAEKLLYENKNNIGVSIMLGLYALSYFNKNDKNKENNYWRNFGFIYGGPAVFSYMNWLKKQIIKENIKEVLFVARDGYSLKKVFDIIKPEYIKTHYIYAPRIIYYLIALDFKYYNLGDSVKSVLEYYKDKDEYLQKHTPKITSATQGYKFILDNIEIYKNLAKQEYQNYKEYIEKFNIDKDNIGIVDTGSLFKTSQKIISLFLGKENIIGYYWRLFENIVYQSNQYKAKSFEKEVKSKILDWNLTEFLITSPEPPIKNIENLKPVYSIPSKYEEKRMEIYEYISEGIVEFSKIAKNCFWELETFIGNEEVTNWLNILIDNPSDNDKKYFKSLRAYEDANHKDKAVYIIQRWFIKNKGRKYYLFSFIPFLRKDRFAGGEIKYYLFSFIPILKIKIIENMRKYYLFMIFNIWTIK
;
A
#
# COMPACT_ATOMS: atom_id res chain seq x y z
N MET A 1 0.84 15.13 -18.60
CA MET A 1 2.03 15.81 -19.16
C MET A 1 2.31 15.01 -20.41
N SER A 2 2.03 15.58 -21.59
CA SER A 2 1.66 14.81 -22.79
C SER A 2 2.65 13.69 -23.11
N ILE A 3 2.18 12.57 -23.68
CA ILE A 3 2.98 11.45 -24.22
C ILE A 3 4.17 11.97 -25.05
N ILE A 4 3.98 13.09 -25.75
CA ILE A 4 5.01 13.75 -26.56
C ILE A 4 6.11 14.39 -25.69
N ASP A 5 5.81 14.94 -24.51
CA ASP A 5 6.82 15.52 -23.61
C ASP A 5 7.66 14.47 -22.86
N LYS A 6 7.14 13.25 -22.68
CA LYS A 6 7.87 12.14 -22.04
C LYS A 6 8.92 11.48 -22.94
N ILE A 7 8.71 11.49 -24.27
CA ILE A 7 9.57 10.80 -25.26
C ILE A 7 10.85 11.57 -25.58
N PHE A 8 10.97 12.79 -25.08
CA PHE A 8 12.15 13.61 -25.29
C PHE A 8 13.16 13.42 -24.16
N ASN A 9 14.22 12.64 -24.42
CA ASN A 9 15.40 12.68 -23.57
C ASN A 9 16.37 13.76 -24.05
N TYR A 10 17.12 14.26 -23.07
CA TYR A 10 18.27 15.11 -23.28
C TYR A 10 19.44 14.22 -23.69
N SER A 11 19.85 14.25 -24.95
CA SER A 11 21.16 13.67 -25.29
C SER A 11 22.24 14.65 -24.87
N GLU A 12 23.16 14.18 -24.03
CA GLU A 12 24.42 14.88 -23.85
C GLU A 12 25.31 14.57 -25.06
N ASP A 13 25.65 15.60 -25.83
CA ASP A 13 26.54 15.41 -26.96
C ASP A 13 27.99 15.49 -26.47
N TYR A 14 28.72 14.39 -26.65
CA TYR A 14 30.11 14.25 -26.27
C TYR A 14 30.96 14.09 -27.51
N ARG A 15 31.84 15.06 -27.75
CA ARG A 15 32.87 14.92 -28.79
C ARG A 15 34.12 14.33 -28.16
N TYR A 16 34.49 13.15 -28.64
CA TYR A 16 35.72 12.48 -28.27
C TYR A 16 36.87 13.02 -29.13
N LYS A 17 37.83 13.72 -28.51
CA LYS A 17 39.14 13.92 -29.15
C LYS A 17 40.05 12.80 -28.68
N THR A 18 40.42 11.93 -29.62
CA THR A 18 41.38 10.86 -29.39
C THR A 18 42.76 11.31 -29.84
N TRP A 19 43.75 11.10 -28.97
CA TRP A 19 45.16 11.33 -29.22
C TRP A 19 45.91 10.02 -29.00
N LYS A 20 46.91 9.73 -29.83
CA LYS A 20 47.87 8.66 -29.57
C LYS A 20 49.17 9.31 -29.14
N ILE A 21 49.60 9.04 -27.91
CA ILE A 21 50.90 9.44 -27.37
C ILE A 21 51.59 8.15 -26.90
N PHE A 22 52.78 7.85 -27.45
CA PHE A 22 53.56 6.63 -27.17
C PHE A 22 52.76 5.30 -27.30
N GLY A 23 51.89 5.19 -28.29
CA GLY A 23 51.09 3.98 -28.52
C GLY A 23 49.85 3.84 -27.61
N ILE A 24 49.70 4.71 -26.61
CA ILE A 24 48.57 4.75 -25.68
C ILE A 24 47.52 5.75 -26.20
N LYS A 25 46.25 5.32 -26.24
CA LYS A 25 45.12 6.11 -26.75
C LYS A 25 44.50 6.91 -25.60
N PHE A 26 44.58 8.23 -25.67
CA PHE A 26 43.95 9.15 -24.73
C PHE A 26 42.68 9.73 -25.35
N SER A 27 41.56 9.70 -24.65
CA SER A 27 40.30 10.34 -25.08
C SER A 27 39.86 11.38 -24.05
N VAL A 28 39.68 12.63 -24.49
CA VAL A 28 39.07 13.69 -23.68
C VAL A 28 37.62 13.85 -24.10
N VAL A 29 36.72 13.77 -23.11
CA VAL A 29 35.28 13.89 -23.25
C VAL A 29 34.87 15.33 -22.91
N LYS A 30 34.36 16.08 -23.89
CA LYS A 30 33.87 17.44 -23.68
C LYS A 30 32.33 17.44 -23.70
N LYS A 31 31.70 17.78 -22.57
CA LYS A 31 30.24 17.83 -22.36
C LYS A 31 29.64 19.10 -22.98
N TYR A 32 28.64 18.96 -23.87
CA TYR A 32 27.87 20.06 -24.45
C TYR A 32 26.39 20.04 -24.01
N ASN A 33 25.72 21.18 -24.18
CA ASN A 33 24.31 21.39 -23.80
C ASN A 33 23.38 20.29 -24.32
N SER A 34 22.42 19.93 -23.47
CA SER A 34 21.44 18.89 -23.73
C SER A 34 20.48 19.26 -24.87
N LYS A 35 20.48 18.47 -25.94
CA LYS A 35 19.52 18.64 -27.05
C LYS A 35 18.33 17.71 -26.84
N LYS A 36 17.13 18.25 -27.03
CA LYS A 36 15.88 17.48 -27.03
C LYS A 36 15.89 16.55 -28.26
N ILE A 37 16.04 15.23 -28.07
CA ILE A 37 16.08 14.25 -29.15
C ILE A 37 14.73 13.53 -29.27
N ASN A 38 14.23 13.39 -30.51
CA ASN A 38 13.11 12.51 -30.82
C ASN A 38 13.65 11.13 -31.21
N ILE A 39 13.47 10.14 -30.34
CA ILE A 39 13.98 8.78 -30.54
C ILE A 39 13.46 8.13 -31.84
N TYR A 40 12.22 8.40 -32.24
CA TYR A 40 11.62 7.85 -33.46
C TYR A 40 12.32 8.35 -34.72
N GLU A 41 12.77 9.61 -34.74
CA GLU A 41 13.52 10.17 -35.86
C GLU A 41 14.97 9.65 -35.91
N GLU A 42 15.59 9.42 -34.75
CA GLU A 42 16.92 8.81 -34.69
C GLU A 42 16.89 7.36 -35.18
N ILE A 43 15.88 6.58 -34.79
CA ILE A 43 15.70 5.19 -35.26
C ILE A 43 15.64 5.11 -36.79
N LYS A 44 14.99 6.07 -37.46
CA LYS A 44 14.91 6.08 -38.93
C LYS A 44 16.27 6.15 -39.62
N LYS A 45 17.26 6.82 -39.00
CA LYS A 45 18.60 7.07 -39.56
C LYS A 45 19.53 5.86 -39.50
N HIS A 46 19.17 4.84 -38.73
CA HIS A 46 20.02 3.67 -38.47
C HIS A 46 19.42 2.43 -39.11
N ASP A 47 20.26 1.48 -39.52
CA ASP A 47 19.83 0.22 -40.12
C ASP A 47 19.58 -0.85 -39.05
N ILE A 48 20.37 -0.79 -37.98
CA ILE A 48 20.32 -1.71 -36.85
C ILE A 48 19.96 -0.96 -35.59
N ILE A 49 18.93 -1.44 -34.90
CA ILE A 49 18.56 -0.93 -33.57
C ILE A 49 18.91 -2.01 -32.55
N SER A 50 19.75 -1.64 -31.58
CA SER A 50 20.25 -2.51 -30.52
C SER A 50 19.61 -2.11 -29.21
N PHE A 51 19.14 -3.08 -28.41
CA PHE A 51 18.53 -2.81 -27.11
C PHE A 51 19.25 -3.59 -26.00
N ASP A 52 19.45 -2.97 -24.85
CA ASP A 52 19.62 -3.70 -23.59
C ASP A 52 18.32 -4.37 -23.13
N ILE A 53 18.41 -5.34 -22.22
CA ILE A 53 17.27 -6.08 -21.68
C ILE A 53 16.72 -5.42 -20.41
N PHE A 54 17.52 -5.27 -19.35
CA PHE A 54 16.99 -5.02 -18.00
C PHE A 54 16.93 -3.53 -17.69
N ASP A 55 15.84 -3.09 -17.08
CA ASP A 55 15.51 -1.67 -16.92
C ASP A 55 15.39 -0.89 -18.25
N THR A 56 15.51 -1.60 -19.39
CA THR A 56 15.37 -1.11 -20.76
C THR A 56 14.13 -1.71 -21.43
N LEU A 57 14.15 -2.98 -21.85
CA LEU A 57 12.99 -3.66 -22.43
C LEU A 57 12.11 -4.31 -21.34
N LEU A 58 12.75 -4.89 -20.33
CA LEU A 58 12.10 -5.61 -19.25
C LEU A 58 12.42 -4.97 -17.91
N ILE A 59 11.42 -4.92 -17.05
CA ILE A 59 11.51 -4.32 -15.73
C ILE A 59 11.10 -5.33 -14.67
N ARG A 60 11.78 -5.25 -13.53
CA ARG A 60 11.39 -5.99 -12.33
C ARG A 60 10.48 -5.10 -11.48
N PRO A 61 9.39 -5.63 -10.89
CA PRO A 61 8.50 -4.89 -10.00
C PRO A 61 9.11 -4.72 -8.59
N TYR A 62 10.38 -4.32 -8.50
CA TYR A 62 11.14 -4.07 -7.27
C TYR A 62 11.84 -2.72 -7.32
N ILE A 63 12.30 -2.22 -6.17
CA ILE A 63 13.21 -1.08 -6.11
C ILE A 63 14.61 -1.45 -6.57
N LYS A 64 15.10 -2.66 -6.23
CA LYS A 64 16.44 -3.13 -6.63
C LYS A 64 16.37 -4.49 -7.32
N PRO A 65 17.20 -4.77 -8.33
CA PRO A 65 17.29 -6.10 -8.93
C PRO A 65 17.61 -7.20 -7.91
N THR A 66 18.48 -6.92 -6.95
CA THR A 66 18.87 -7.87 -5.88
C THR A 66 17.73 -8.21 -4.91
N ASP A 67 16.64 -7.44 -4.91
CA ASP A 67 15.48 -7.76 -4.07
C ASP A 67 14.76 -9.03 -4.55
N LEU A 68 15.01 -9.51 -5.77
CA LEU A 68 14.63 -10.86 -6.20
C LEU A 68 15.15 -11.92 -5.22
N PHE A 69 16.42 -11.85 -4.85
CA PHE A 69 17.04 -12.82 -3.95
C PHE A 69 16.48 -12.70 -2.53
N LEU A 70 16.19 -11.46 -2.09
CA LEU A 70 15.50 -11.23 -0.82
C LEU A 70 14.08 -11.81 -0.84
N HIS A 71 13.40 -11.74 -1.98
CA HIS A 71 12.08 -12.33 -2.15
C HIS A 71 12.14 -13.86 -2.06
N ILE A 72 13.08 -14.51 -2.75
CA ILE A 72 13.34 -15.96 -2.64
C ILE A 72 13.62 -16.33 -1.17
N GLU A 73 14.49 -15.58 -0.49
CA GLU A 73 14.82 -15.82 0.91
C GLU A 73 13.57 -15.84 1.81
N LYS A 74 12.62 -14.94 1.56
CA LYS A 74 11.37 -14.82 2.34
C LYS A 74 10.35 -15.89 1.98
N LEU A 75 10.15 -16.17 0.69
CA LEU A 75 9.21 -17.19 0.19
C LEU A 75 9.55 -18.56 0.77
N TYR A 76 10.84 -18.94 0.70
CA TYR A 76 11.31 -20.26 1.10
C TYR A 76 11.85 -20.31 2.53
N LYS A 77 11.82 -19.18 3.25
CA LYS A 77 12.28 -19.04 4.66
C LYS A 77 13.74 -19.48 4.86
N ILE A 78 14.60 -19.19 3.89
CA ILE A 78 16.02 -19.60 3.84
C ILE A 78 16.97 -18.47 4.25
N LYS A 79 16.99 -18.15 5.54
CA LYS A 79 17.75 -17.01 6.09
C LYS A 79 19.21 -16.98 5.62
N GLY A 80 19.61 -15.86 5.01
CA GLY A 80 20.99 -15.60 4.58
C GLY A 80 21.26 -15.87 3.09
N PHE A 81 20.31 -16.46 2.37
CA PHE A 81 20.40 -16.68 0.92
C PHE A 81 20.70 -15.38 0.16
N HIS A 82 19.99 -14.29 0.44
CA HIS A 82 20.16 -13.02 -0.28
C HIS A 82 21.62 -12.52 -0.22
N LYS A 83 22.21 -12.52 0.98
CA LYS A 83 23.60 -12.08 1.16
C LYS A 83 24.59 -13.05 0.53
N ASN A 84 24.37 -14.36 0.70
CA ASN A 84 25.27 -15.38 0.18
C ASN A 84 25.24 -15.39 -1.36
N ARG A 85 24.07 -15.25 -1.99
CA ARG A 85 23.92 -15.18 -3.46
C ARG A 85 24.63 -13.97 -4.08
N ILE A 86 24.58 -12.81 -3.44
CA ILE A 86 25.35 -11.62 -3.88
C ILE A 86 26.85 -11.85 -3.70
N MET A 87 27.26 -12.47 -2.59
CA MET A 87 28.66 -12.76 -2.33
C MET A 87 29.21 -13.81 -3.32
N ALA A 88 28.43 -14.84 -3.64
CA ALA A 88 28.79 -15.88 -4.60
C ALA A 88 29.06 -15.30 -5.99
N GLU A 89 28.27 -14.33 -6.43
CA GLU A 89 28.54 -13.62 -7.69
C GLU A 89 29.88 -12.87 -7.65
N LYS A 90 30.14 -12.16 -6.55
CA LYS A 90 31.42 -11.46 -6.36
C LYS A 90 32.61 -12.43 -6.33
N LEU A 91 32.46 -13.58 -5.65
CA LEU A 91 33.49 -14.62 -5.58
C LEU A 91 33.74 -15.24 -6.95
N ALA A 92 32.68 -15.56 -7.70
CA ALA A 92 32.79 -16.08 -9.06
C ALA A 92 33.52 -15.08 -9.97
N ARG A 93 33.18 -13.79 -9.94
CA ARG A 93 33.92 -12.74 -10.69
C ARG A 93 35.39 -12.65 -10.28
N GLY A 94 35.72 -12.89 -9.02
CA GLY A 94 37.10 -12.92 -8.53
C GLY A 94 37.88 -14.17 -8.93
N LYS A 95 37.22 -15.33 -8.99
CA LYS A 95 37.80 -16.62 -9.36
C LYS A 95 38.05 -16.73 -10.87
N TYR A 96 37.10 -16.22 -11.67
CA TYR A 96 37.15 -16.25 -13.14
C TYR A 96 37.67 -14.91 -13.70
N ILE A 97 38.76 -14.39 -13.13
CA ILE A 97 39.31 -13.06 -13.45
C ILE A 97 39.80 -12.90 -14.89
N ASP A 98 40.14 -14.01 -15.55
CA ASP A 98 40.61 -14.02 -16.94
C ASP A 98 39.46 -13.84 -17.95
N TYR A 99 38.20 -13.93 -17.50
CA TYR A 99 37.01 -13.68 -18.29
C TYR A 99 36.36 -12.36 -17.88
N GLU A 100 35.70 -11.68 -18.83
CA GLU A 100 35.04 -10.41 -18.53
C GLU A 100 33.69 -10.60 -17.82
N ASP A 101 33.09 -11.78 -17.94
CA ASP A 101 31.83 -12.11 -17.29
C ASP A 101 31.79 -13.55 -16.78
N ILE A 102 30.68 -13.91 -16.16
CA ILE A 102 30.43 -15.20 -15.53
C ILE A 102 29.02 -15.72 -15.82
N THR A 103 28.86 -17.04 -15.76
CA THR A 103 27.58 -17.73 -15.91
C THR A 103 26.89 -17.96 -14.56
N LEU A 104 25.58 -18.21 -14.59
CA LEU A 104 24.82 -18.62 -13.41
C LEU A 104 25.40 -19.89 -12.76
N ASN A 105 25.91 -20.84 -13.55
CA ASN A 105 26.55 -22.05 -13.03
C ASN A 105 27.77 -21.71 -12.17
N GLN A 106 28.66 -20.87 -12.68
CA GLN A 106 29.85 -20.41 -11.95
C GLN A 106 29.49 -19.65 -10.68
N ILE A 107 28.39 -18.88 -10.68
CA ILE A 107 27.89 -18.25 -9.46
C ILE A 107 27.44 -19.30 -8.44
N TYR A 108 26.69 -20.31 -8.87
CA TYR A 108 26.18 -21.37 -8.00
C TYR A 108 27.22 -22.42 -7.61
N GLU A 109 28.40 -22.44 -8.23
CA GLU A 109 29.56 -23.18 -7.73
C GLU A 109 30.11 -22.56 -6.44
N GLU A 110 30.08 -21.22 -6.34
CA GLU A 110 30.60 -20.44 -5.22
C GLU A 110 29.56 -20.16 -4.11
N ILE A 111 28.30 -20.56 -4.32
CA ILE A 111 27.24 -20.43 -3.31
C ILE A 111 27.37 -21.54 -2.25
N ASP A 112 26.96 -21.27 -1.01
CA ASP A 112 26.95 -22.31 0.03
C ASP A 112 26.12 -23.52 -0.43
N ASP A 113 26.61 -24.74 -0.17
CA ASP A 113 25.98 -25.98 -0.65
C ASP A 113 24.48 -26.08 -0.33
N LYS A 114 24.07 -25.61 0.85
CA LYS A 114 22.66 -25.59 1.29
C LYS A 114 21.74 -24.75 0.39
N TYR A 115 22.29 -23.84 -0.41
CA TYR A 115 21.52 -22.96 -1.30
C TYR A 115 21.57 -23.39 -2.77
N LYS A 116 22.38 -24.39 -3.14
CA LYS A 116 22.54 -24.80 -4.55
C LYS A 116 21.22 -25.17 -5.23
N LEU A 117 20.28 -25.75 -4.48
CA LEU A 117 18.96 -26.15 -4.99
C LEU A 117 18.08 -24.95 -5.43
N PHE A 118 18.41 -23.72 -5.04
CA PHE A 118 17.61 -22.52 -5.36
C PHE A 118 17.95 -21.90 -6.72
N LYS A 119 18.88 -22.50 -7.49
CA LYS A 119 19.23 -22.03 -8.84
C LYS A 119 18.02 -22.00 -9.77
N GLU A 120 17.29 -23.11 -9.84
CA GLU A 120 16.11 -23.21 -10.70
C GLU A 120 14.97 -22.33 -10.19
N ILE A 121 14.89 -22.10 -8.88
CA ILE A 121 13.94 -21.17 -8.27
C ILE A 121 14.26 -19.72 -8.68
N GLU A 122 15.54 -19.33 -8.74
CA GLU A 122 15.96 -18.01 -9.24
C GLU A 122 15.53 -17.79 -10.69
N ILE A 123 15.79 -18.79 -11.56
CA ILE A 123 15.35 -18.78 -12.96
C ILE A 123 13.82 -18.66 -13.06
N GLU A 124 13.08 -19.52 -12.35
CA GLU A 124 11.61 -19.50 -12.36
C GLU A 124 11.06 -18.15 -11.92
N LEU A 125 11.64 -17.55 -10.87
CA LEU A 125 11.17 -16.27 -10.36
C LEU A 125 11.44 -15.14 -11.35
N GLU A 126 12.62 -15.10 -11.98
CA GLU A 126 12.93 -14.15 -13.05
C GLU A 126 11.93 -14.27 -14.21
N GLU A 127 11.69 -15.49 -14.68
CA GLU A 127 10.71 -15.76 -15.73
C GLU A 127 9.31 -15.26 -15.39
N ARG A 128 8.89 -15.40 -14.13
CA ARG A 128 7.54 -15.05 -13.69
C ARG A 128 7.33 -13.55 -13.57
N ILE A 129 8.29 -12.82 -12.99
CA ILE A 129 8.08 -11.43 -12.58
C ILE A 129 8.46 -10.39 -13.64
N LEU A 130 9.38 -10.72 -14.55
CA LEU A 130 9.84 -9.77 -15.56
C LEU A 130 8.68 -9.40 -16.47
N THR A 131 8.41 -8.11 -16.54
CA THR A 131 7.31 -7.52 -17.30
C THR A 131 7.84 -6.47 -18.27
N ILE A 132 7.03 -6.12 -19.26
CA ILE A 132 7.39 -5.17 -20.31
C ILE A 132 7.58 -3.75 -19.76
N HIS A 133 8.59 -3.07 -20.27
CA HIS A 133 8.64 -1.61 -20.25
C HIS A 133 7.76 -1.10 -21.41
N LYS A 134 6.54 -0.64 -21.09
CA LYS A 134 5.51 -0.34 -22.10
C LYS A 134 5.98 0.67 -23.17
N GLU A 135 6.57 1.80 -22.76
CA GLU A 135 7.03 2.82 -23.72
C GLU A 135 8.14 2.29 -24.63
N ASN A 136 9.14 1.59 -24.08
CA ASN A 136 10.22 0.98 -24.87
C ASN A 136 9.75 -0.20 -25.72
N LYS A 137 8.66 -0.88 -25.35
CA LYS A 137 7.99 -1.87 -26.20
C LYS A 137 7.41 -1.19 -27.45
N GLU A 138 6.79 -0.03 -27.31
CA GLU A 138 6.30 0.75 -28.47
C GLU A 138 7.45 1.18 -29.39
N ILE A 139 8.60 1.55 -28.83
CA ILE A 139 9.83 1.87 -29.58
C ILE A 139 10.36 0.64 -30.34
N TYR A 140 10.40 -0.52 -29.68
CA TYR A 140 10.78 -1.78 -30.30
C TYR A 140 9.85 -2.16 -31.48
N ASP A 141 8.53 -2.08 -31.26
CA ASP A 141 7.53 -2.40 -32.29
C ASP A 141 7.58 -1.41 -33.45
N TYR A 142 7.86 -0.14 -33.17
CA TYR A 142 8.10 0.87 -34.20
C TYR A 142 9.30 0.54 -35.08
N ALA A 143 10.44 0.18 -34.47
CA ALA A 143 11.63 -0.23 -35.21
C ALA A 143 11.36 -1.45 -36.11
N LEU A 144 10.60 -2.44 -35.62
CA LEU A 144 10.15 -3.58 -36.43
C LEU A 144 9.27 -3.14 -37.60
N SER A 145 8.32 -2.23 -37.36
CA SER A 145 7.40 -1.74 -38.40
C SER A 145 8.11 -1.02 -39.56
N LEU A 146 9.29 -0.46 -39.29
CA LEU A 146 10.17 0.16 -40.29
C LEU A 146 11.10 -0.84 -40.99
N GLY A 147 11.01 -2.14 -40.67
CA GLY A 147 11.88 -3.18 -41.21
C GLY A 147 13.33 -3.09 -40.72
N LYS A 148 13.58 -2.43 -39.58
CA LYS A 148 14.93 -2.33 -39.01
C LYS A 148 15.41 -3.70 -38.52
N LYS A 149 16.70 -3.96 -38.62
CA LYS A 149 17.31 -5.16 -38.04
C LYS A 149 17.49 -4.93 -36.54
N ILE A 150 16.72 -5.63 -35.71
CA ILE A 150 16.82 -5.47 -34.25
C ILE A 150 17.80 -6.48 -33.66
N ILE A 151 18.74 -6.03 -32.83
CA ILE A 151 19.56 -6.91 -31.99
C ILE A 151 19.30 -6.63 -30.51
N ILE A 152 19.53 -7.62 -29.66
CA ILE A 152 19.42 -7.49 -28.21
C ILE A 152 20.77 -7.84 -27.59
N VAL A 153 21.26 -7.00 -26.69
CA VAL A 153 22.62 -7.07 -26.14
C VAL A 153 22.59 -6.77 -24.65
N SER A 154 22.94 -7.74 -23.80
CA SER A 154 22.91 -7.52 -22.34
C SER A 154 24.08 -8.18 -21.62
N ASP A 155 24.54 -7.50 -20.57
CA ASP A 155 25.50 -8.04 -19.62
C ASP A 155 24.74 -8.88 -18.59
N MET A 156 24.63 -10.19 -18.82
CA MET A 156 23.74 -11.07 -18.05
C MET A 156 24.31 -12.47 -17.85
N TYR A 157 24.20 -12.97 -16.61
CA TYR A 157 24.65 -14.31 -16.20
C TYR A 157 23.63 -15.44 -16.48
N LEU A 158 22.37 -15.12 -16.77
CA LEU A 158 21.34 -16.12 -17.07
C LEU A 158 21.62 -16.82 -18.40
N PRO A 159 21.33 -18.13 -18.51
CA PRO A 159 21.46 -18.87 -19.77
C PRO A 159 20.62 -18.25 -20.90
N LYS A 160 21.13 -18.35 -22.12
CA LYS A 160 20.48 -17.80 -23.31
C LYS A 160 19.04 -18.28 -23.50
N GLU A 161 18.81 -19.58 -23.33
CA GLU A 161 17.49 -20.19 -23.53
C GLU A 161 16.45 -19.62 -22.55
N VAL A 162 16.87 -19.29 -21.32
CA VAL A 162 16.03 -18.64 -20.32
C VAL A 162 15.67 -17.22 -20.77
N ILE A 163 16.65 -16.44 -21.22
CA ILE A 163 16.41 -15.07 -21.71
C ILE A 163 15.48 -15.06 -22.94
N GLU A 164 15.70 -15.96 -23.90
CA GLU A 164 14.84 -16.07 -25.09
C GLU A 164 13.40 -16.39 -24.69
N LYS A 165 13.19 -17.31 -23.76
CA LYS A 165 11.86 -17.64 -23.21
C LYS A 165 11.20 -16.44 -22.54
N ILE A 166 11.95 -15.65 -21.77
CA ILE A 166 11.45 -14.42 -21.11
C ILE A 166 11.04 -13.37 -22.15
N LEU A 167 11.86 -13.15 -23.18
CA LEU A 167 11.57 -12.21 -24.26
C LEU A 167 10.30 -12.61 -25.02
N ILE A 168 10.17 -13.88 -25.39
CA ILE A 168 8.98 -14.41 -26.09
C ILE A 168 7.72 -14.28 -25.23
N LYS A 169 7.78 -14.66 -23.94
CA LYS A 169 6.67 -14.49 -22.99
C LYS A 169 6.16 -13.05 -22.95
N ASN A 170 7.07 -12.09 -23.08
CA ASN A 170 6.80 -10.65 -23.05
C ASN A 170 6.61 -10.02 -24.44
N ASN A 171 6.33 -10.84 -25.47
CA ASN A 171 6.05 -10.42 -26.85
C ASN A 171 7.21 -9.71 -27.57
N TYR A 172 8.46 -9.88 -27.14
CA TYR A 172 9.64 -9.48 -27.89
C TYR A 172 10.04 -10.60 -28.86
N THR A 173 9.48 -10.54 -30.06
CA THR A 173 9.70 -11.52 -31.14
C THR A 173 10.27 -10.82 -32.37
N ASN A 174 10.85 -11.58 -33.31
CA ASN A 174 11.42 -11.06 -34.56
C ASN A 174 12.66 -10.17 -34.42
N TYR A 175 13.37 -10.24 -33.31
CA TYR A 175 14.74 -9.73 -33.27
C TYR A 175 15.65 -10.64 -34.12
N TYR A 176 16.66 -10.05 -34.75
CA TYR A 176 17.61 -10.73 -35.62
C TYR A 176 18.61 -11.59 -34.85
N LYS A 177 19.15 -11.08 -33.73
CA LYS A 177 20.15 -11.79 -32.93
C LYS A 177 20.18 -11.33 -31.48
N LEU A 178 20.43 -12.27 -30.57
CA LEU A 178 20.66 -12.04 -29.14
C LEU A 178 22.14 -12.28 -28.81
N TYR A 179 22.77 -11.32 -28.15
CA TYR A 179 24.14 -11.40 -27.63
C TYR A 179 24.11 -11.27 -26.11
N LEU A 180 24.58 -12.31 -25.42
CA LEU A 180 24.75 -12.29 -23.97
C LEU A 180 26.24 -12.32 -23.64
N SER A 181 26.61 -11.51 -22.66
CA SER A 181 28.00 -11.44 -22.19
C SER A 181 28.50 -12.75 -21.63
N SER A 182 27.68 -13.51 -20.89
CA SER A 182 28.09 -14.79 -20.30
C SER A 182 28.28 -15.92 -21.31
N ASP A 183 27.65 -15.83 -22.49
CA ASP A 183 27.87 -16.78 -23.59
C ASP A 183 29.21 -16.53 -24.30
N LEU A 184 29.57 -15.25 -24.44
CA LEU A 184 30.75 -14.81 -25.18
C LEU A 184 31.96 -14.53 -24.28
N MET A 185 31.73 -14.45 -22.97
CA MET A 185 32.66 -13.97 -21.94
C MET A 185 33.22 -12.57 -22.24
N LEU A 186 32.42 -11.72 -22.89
CA LEU A 186 32.72 -10.33 -23.26
C LEU A 186 31.60 -9.42 -22.79
N THR A 187 31.92 -8.27 -22.19
CA THR A 187 30.92 -7.35 -21.63
C THR A 187 30.76 -6.05 -22.43
N LYS A 188 29.62 -5.40 -22.29
CA LYS A 188 29.42 -3.99 -22.68
C LYS A 188 30.23 -3.06 -21.77
N ALA A 189 30.41 -3.42 -20.50
CA ALA A 189 31.21 -2.67 -19.54
C ALA A 189 32.68 -2.52 -19.94
N SER A 190 33.28 -3.51 -20.62
CA SER A 190 34.62 -3.37 -21.23
C SER A 190 34.57 -2.74 -22.63
N GLY A 191 33.39 -2.80 -23.28
CA GLY A 191 33.15 -2.45 -24.66
C GLY A 191 33.60 -3.51 -25.68
N ASN A 192 34.26 -4.60 -25.25
CA ASN A 192 34.69 -5.66 -26.16
C ASN A 192 33.52 -6.43 -26.78
N LEU A 193 32.36 -6.49 -26.11
CA LEU A 193 31.15 -7.05 -26.70
C LEU A 193 30.68 -6.24 -27.93
N TYR A 194 30.76 -4.90 -27.89
CA TYR A 194 30.44 -4.09 -29.08
C TYR A 194 31.41 -4.33 -30.23
N LYS A 195 32.71 -4.43 -29.92
CA LYS A 195 33.73 -4.77 -30.91
C LYS A 195 33.41 -6.10 -31.59
N TYR A 196 33.03 -7.11 -30.80
CA TYR A 196 32.60 -8.41 -31.31
C TYR A 196 31.38 -8.27 -32.23
N ILE A 197 30.34 -7.56 -31.79
CA ILE A 197 29.10 -7.35 -32.56
C ILE A 197 29.37 -6.67 -33.92
N ILE A 198 30.19 -5.62 -33.94
CA ILE A 198 30.56 -4.91 -35.17
C ILE A 198 31.22 -5.87 -36.18
N ASN A 199 32.12 -6.72 -35.71
CA ASN A 199 32.83 -7.68 -36.55
C ASN A 199 31.90 -8.81 -37.02
N ASP A 200 31.10 -9.36 -36.11
CA ASP A 200 30.17 -10.46 -36.39
C ASP A 200 29.06 -10.04 -37.38
N LEU A 201 28.55 -8.81 -37.27
CA LEU A 201 27.58 -8.26 -38.22
C LEU A 201 28.22 -7.71 -39.50
N ASN A 202 29.54 -7.46 -39.48
CA ASN A 202 30.30 -6.85 -40.56
C ASN A 202 29.69 -5.53 -41.09
N VAL A 203 29.39 -4.61 -40.16
CA VAL A 203 28.75 -3.32 -40.45
C VAL A 203 29.59 -2.14 -39.97
N LYS A 204 29.31 -0.94 -40.51
CA LYS A 204 29.90 0.29 -39.95
C LYS A 204 29.25 0.59 -38.59
N PRO A 205 30.02 0.89 -37.53
CA PRO A 205 29.47 1.15 -36.21
C PRO A 205 28.37 2.22 -36.18
N SER A 206 28.52 3.28 -36.99
CA SER A 206 27.57 4.39 -37.10
C SER A 206 26.21 4.01 -37.72
N THR A 207 26.03 2.78 -38.18
CA THR A 207 24.73 2.26 -38.67
C THR A 207 23.91 1.61 -37.57
N ILE A 208 24.51 1.44 -36.38
CA ILE A 208 23.90 0.86 -35.19
C ILE A 208 23.52 2.00 -34.24
N MET A 209 22.31 1.94 -33.71
CA MET A 209 21.89 2.73 -32.55
C MET A 209 21.61 1.81 -31.37
N HIS A 210 22.31 1.99 -30.25
CA HIS A 210 22.06 1.23 -29.02
C HIS A 210 21.23 2.01 -28.00
N LEU A 211 20.21 1.36 -27.43
CA LEU A 211 19.34 1.90 -26.39
C LEU A 211 19.52 1.07 -25.13
N GLY A 212 19.90 1.70 -24.02
CA GLY A 212 20.11 1.00 -22.75
C GLY A 212 20.16 1.93 -21.55
N ASP A 213 20.11 1.34 -20.36
CA ASP A 213 19.90 2.05 -19.10
C ASP A 213 21.18 2.32 -18.29
N ASN A 214 22.28 1.67 -18.65
CA ASN A 214 23.55 1.86 -17.99
C ASN A 214 24.36 2.95 -18.70
N TYR A 215 24.53 4.09 -18.04
CA TYR A 215 25.23 5.23 -18.65
C TYR A 215 26.64 4.89 -19.15
N HIS A 216 27.38 4.10 -18.39
CA HIS A 216 28.74 3.73 -18.76
C HIS A 216 28.77 2.67 -19.86
N SER A 217 28.03 1.57 -19.67
CA SER A 217 28.10 0.38 -20.52
C SER A 217 27.29 0.53 -21.81
N ASP A 218 26.11 1.15 -21.74
CA ASP A 218 25.20 1.27 -22.88
C ASP A 218 25.41 2.56 -23.66
N PHE A 219 25.78 3.65 -22.98
CA PHE A 219 25.93 4.94 -23.64
C PHE A 219 27.39 5.30 -23.94
N GLU A 220 28.25 5.41 -22.93
CA GLU A 220 29.65 5.83 -23.14
C GLU A 220 30.45 4.79 -23.94
N ASN A 221 30.41 3.52 -23.54
CA ASN A 221 31.20 2.47 -24.18
C ASN A 221 30.74 2.17 -25.60
N ALA A 222 29.43 2.19 -25.89
CA ALA A 222 28.94 2.07 -27.26
C ALA A 222 29.53 3.18 -28.16
N ARG A 223 29.48 4.45 -27.71
CA ARG A 223 30.02 5.60 -28.46
C ARG A 223 31.53 5.56 -28.64
N LEU A 224 32.28 4.99 -27.69
CA LEU A 224 33.73 4.79 -27.84
C LEU A 224 34.09 3.89 -29.04
N TYR A 225 33.19 2.99 -29.43
CA TYR A 225 33.33 2.12 -30.60
C TYR A 225 32.63 2.66 -31.86
N GLY A 226 32.13 3.91 -31.81
CA GLY A 226 31.49 4.58 -32.94
C GLY A 226 30.04 4.17 -33.19
N ILE A 227 29.41 3.47 -32.24
CA ILE A 227 27.98 3.17 -32.24
C ILE A 227 27.24 4.39 -31.68
N ASP A 228 26.15 4.81 -32.33
CA ASP A 228 25.29 5.84 -31.77
C ASP A 228 24.49 5.26 -30.60
N ALA A 229 24.31 6.03 -29.53
CA ALA A 229 23.69 5.51 -28.31
C ALA A 229 22.66 6.47 -27.72
N PHE A 230 21.63 5.92 -27.10
CA PHE A 230 20.57 6.65 -26.41
C PHE A 230 20.38 6.07 -25.02
N PHE A 231 20.63 6.91 -24.03
CA PHE A 231 20.50 6.57 -22.62
C PHE A 231 19.03 6.60 -22.19
N ILE A 232 18.58 5.51 -21.58
CA ILE A 232 17.25 5.36 -21.00
C ILE A 232 17.39 5.40 -19.49
N GLU A 233 16.96 6.47 -18.85
CA GLU A 233 17.01 6.52 -17.39
C GLU A 233 16.03 5.49 -16.78
N LYS A 234 16.51 4.70 -15.79
CA LYS A 234 15.70 3.66 -15.14
C LYS A 234 14.44 4.27 -14.54
N ILE A 235 13.28 3.63 -14.76
CA ILE A 235 11.97 4.00 -14.19
C ILE A 235 12.08 4.29 -12.68
N ILE A 236 12.79 3.44 -11.95
CA ILE A 236 12.86 3.55 -10.49
C ILE A 236 13.63 4.78 -10.03
N ASP A 237 14.67 5.18 -10.76
CA ASP A 237 15.50 6.34 -10.41
C ASP A 237 14.71 7.63 -10.63
N ILE A 238 14.00 7.74 -11.76
CA ILE A 238 13.10 8.87 -12.04
C ILE A 238 11.99 8.93 -10.99
N PHE A 239 11.38 7.79 -10.65
CA PHE A 239 10.32 7.71 -9.65
C PHE A 239 10.80 8.18 -8.26
N LEU A 240 11.94 7.69 -7.78
CA LEU A 240 12.44 8.06 -6.46
C LEU A 240 12.85 9.54 -6.42
N LYS A 241 13.51 10.07 -7.47
CA LYS A 241 13.89 11.49 -7.57
C LYS A 241 12.67 12.43 -7.51
N SER A 242 11.54 12.00 -8.06
CA SER A 242 10.30 12.79 -8.13
C SER A 242 9.34 12.54 -6.96
N ASN A 243 9.64 11.60 -6.06
CA ASN A 243 8.74 11.17 -5.00
C ASN A 243 9.41 11.06 -3.63
N ILE A 244 9.47 12.21 -2.95
CA ILE A 244 10.05 12.37 -1.61
C ILE A 244 9.48 11.40 -0.57
N ARG A 245 8.20 11.02 -0.69
CA ARG A 245 7.56 10.07 0.24
C ARG A 245 8.09 8.66 0.05
N ALA A 246 8.20 8.22 -1.21
CA ALA A 246 8.74 6.92 -1.54
C ALA A 246 10.20 6.79 -1.12
N GLU A 247 11.01 7.83 -1.37
CA GLU A 247 12.40 7.89 -0.90
C GLU A 247 12.49 7.77 0.62
N LYS A 248 11.67 8.54 1.36
CA LYS A 248 11.61 8.48 2.82
C LYS A 248 11.20 7.10 3.33
N LEU A 249 10.15 6.49 2.76
CA LEU A 249 9.70 5.15 3.15
C LEU A 249 10.82 4.13 2.97
N LEU A 250 11.50 4.16 1.82
CA LEU A 250 12.60 3.26 1.51
C LEU A 250 13.79 3.45 2.46
N TYR A 251 14.13 4.70 2.80
CA TYR A 251 15.19 5.01 3.74
C TYR A 251 14.91 4.45 5.16
N GLU A 252 13.66 4.58 5.62
CA GLU A 252 13.22 4.10 6.93
C GLU A 252 13.05 2.57 6.98
N ASN A 253 12.92 1.89 5.83
CA ASN A 253 12.61 0.45 5.73
C ASN A 253 13.60 -0.31 4.82
N LYS A 254 14.90 -0.08 5.03
CA LYS A 254 15.96 -0.75 4.23
C LYS A 254 15.83 -2.27 4.29
N ASN A 255 15.96 -2.92 3.13
CA ASN A 255 15.83 -4.37 2.97
C ASN A 255 14.46 -4.94 3.41
N ASN A 256 13.40 -4.13 3.34
CA ASN A 256 12.03 -4.62 3.45
C ASN A 256 11.48 -4.95 2.05
N ILE A 257 11.27 -6.24 1.78
CA ILE A 257 10.79 -6.70 0.48
C ILE A 257 9.36 -6.22 0.17
N GLY A 258 8.48 -6.13 1.17
CA GLY A 258 7.11 -5.63 0.99
C GLY A 258 7.10 -4.16 0.56
N VAL A 259 7.95 -3.33 1.17
CA VAL A 259 8.17 -1.93 0.74
C VAL A 259 8.75 -1.88 -0.67
N SER A 260 9.75 -2.70 -0.97
CA SER A 260 10.36 -2.74 -2.31
C SER A 260 9.35 -3.09 -3.40
N ILE A 261 8.55 -4.13 -3.18
CA ILE A 261 7.49 -4.55 -4.11
C ILE A 261 6.42 -3.46 -4.25
N MET A 262 5.94 -2.92 -3.13
CA MET A 262 4.90 -1.89 -3.13
C MET A 262 5.32 -0.64 -3.92
N LEU A 263 6.56 -0.17 -3.71
CA LEU A 263 7.09 0.99 -4.43
C LEU A 263 7.46 0.65 -5.88
N GLY A 264 7.95 -0.56 -6.18
CA GLY A 264 8.23 -1.02 -7.54
C GLY A 264 6.95 -1.11 -8.40
N LEU A 265 5.86 -1.63 -7.83
CA LEU A 265 4.53 -1.62 -8.47
C LEU A 265 4.01 -0.19 -8.70
N TYR A 266 4.28 0.73 -7.76
CA TYR A 266 3.91 2.12 -7.94
C TYR A 266 4.73 2.78 -9.05
N ALA A 267 6.04 2.58 -9.08
CA ALA A 267 6.90 3.07 -10.16
C ALA A 267 6.42 2.54 -11.53
N LEU A 268 6.18 1.24 -11.65
CA LEU A 268 5.64 0.60 -12.87
C LEU A 268 4.35 1.29 -13.37
N SER A 269 3.40 1.51 -12.47
CA SER A 269 2.13 2.17 -12.80
C SER A 269 2.30 3.65 -13.14
N TYR A 270 3.22 4.36 -12.47
CA TYR A 270 3.50 5.77 -12.72
C TYR A 270 3.89 6.03 -14.18
N PHE A 271 4.64 5.12 -14.79
CA PHE A 271 5.07 5.21 -16.19
C PHE A 271 4.06 4.62 -17.18
N ASN A 272 3.24 3.66 -16.77
CA ASN A 272 2.29 3.01 -17.68
C ASN A 272 0.99 3.81 -17.96
N LYS A 273 0.78 4.95 -17.29
CA LYS A 273 -0.40 5.81 -17.49
C LYS A 273 -0.40 6.48 -18.87
N ASN A 274 -1.44 6.22 -19.66
CA ASN A 274 -1.79 6.98 -20.85
C ASN A 274 -2.37 8.35 -20.44
N ASP A 275 -2.01 9.42 -21.14
CA ASP A 275 -2.53 10.77 -20.89
C ASP A 275 -4.03 10.98 -21.18
N LYS A 276 -4.83 9.94 -21.44
CA LYS A 276 -6.27 10.11 -21.68
C LYS A 276 -6.96 10.51 -20.38
N ASN A 277 -7.62 11.67 -20.41
CA ASN A 277 -8.19 12.50 -19.32
C ASN A 277 -8.84 11.82 -18.08
N LYS A 278 -9.13 10.51 -18.07
CA LYS A 278 -9.58 9.77 -16.87
C LYS A 278 -8.43 9.22 -16.00
N GLU A 279 -7.27 8.92 -16.58
CA GLU A 279 -6.13 8.31 -15.86
C GLU A 279 -5.40 9.30 -14.92
N ASN A 280 -5.57 10.62 -15.12
CA ASN A 280 -4.96 11.68 -14.31
C ASN A 280 -5.86 12.20 -13.16
N ASN A 281 -6.96 11.51 -12.84
CA ASN A 281 -7.80 11.87 -11.70
C ASN A 281 -7.03 11.70 -10.37
N TYR A 282 -6.97 12.76 -9.55
CA TYR A 282 -6.27 12.75 -8.27
C TYR A 282 -6.77 11.63 -7.34
N TRP A 283 -8.08 11.42 -7.24
CA TRP A 283 -8.67 10.42 -6.34
C TRP A 283 -8.44 9.00 -6.81
N ARG A 284 -8.43 8.77 -8.13
CA ARG A 284 -8.05 7.48 -8.69
C ARG A 284 -6.60 7.16 -8.39
N ASN A 285 -5.70 8.12 -8.57
CA ASN A 285 -4.29 7.99 -8.21
C ASN A 285 -4.11 7.78 -6.71
N PHE A 286 -4.84 8.51 -5.88
CA PHE A 286 -4.83 8.35 -4.42
C PHE A 286 -5.28 6.95 -4.01
N GLY A 287 -6.34 6.43 -4.63
CA GLY A 287 -6.81 5.05 -4.48
C GLY A 287 -5.76 4.03 -4.87
N PHE A 288 -5.08 4.22 -6.01
CA PHE A 288 -3.99 3.33 -6.44
C PHE A 288 -2.81 3.33 -5.47
N ILE A 289 -2.35 4.51 -5.05
CA ILE A 289 -1.11 4.69 -4.29
C ILE A 289 -1.27 4.26 -2.82
N TYR A 290 -2.41 4.60 -2.21
CA TYR A 290 -2.61 4.42 -0.77
C TYR A 290 -3.65 3.35 -0.47
N GLY A 291 -4.81 3.40 -1.13
CA GLY A 291 -5.85 2.40 -0.95
C GLY A 291 -5.46 1.02 -1.49
N GLY A 292 -4.75 0.97 -2.62
CA GLY A 292 -4.38 -0.25 -3.33
C GLY A 292 -3.56 -1.18 -2.44
N PRO A 293 -2.37 -0.76 -1.99
CA PRO A 293 -1.57 -1.56 -1.07
C PRO A 293 -2.31 -1.89 0.22
N ALA A 294 -3.10 -0.96 0.76
CA ALA A 294 -3.87 -1.14 1.98
C ALA A 294 -4.88 -2.29 1.87
N VAL A 295 -5.78 -2.21 0.90
CA VAL A 295 -6.81 -3.23 0.67
C VAL A 295 -6.18 -4.55 0.21
N PHE A 296 -5.20 -4.51 -0.70
CA PHE A 296 -4.53 -5.71 -1.20
C PHE A 296 -3.84 -6.48 -0.08
N SER A 297 -3.17 -5.77 0.85
CA SER A 297 -2.52 -6.36 2.01
C SER A 297 -3.52 -7.01 2.96
N TYR A 298 -4.62 -6.31 3.30
CA TYR A 298 -5.68 -6.87 4.15
C TYR A 298 -6.34 -8.10 3.51
N MET A 299 -6.62 -8.05 2.20
CA MET A 299 -7.24 -9.17 1.48
C MET A 299 -6.31 -10.37 1.29
N ASN A 300 -4.99 -10.16 1.12
CA ASN A 300 -4.03 -11.27 1.13
C ASN A 300 -3.91 -11.92 2.51
N TRP A 301 -3.97 -11.13 3.58
CA TRP A 301 -4.04 -11.69 4.93
C TRP A 301 -5.33 -12.51 5.11
N LEU A 302 -6.47 -12.01 4.65
CA LEU A 302 -7.74 -12.73 4.66
C LEU A 302 -7.64 -14.04 3.87
N LYS A 303 -7.06 -14.03 2.66
CA LYS A 303 -6.81 -15.22 1.84
C LYS A 303 -6.05 -16.30 2.63
N LYS A 304 -5.07 -15.91 3.45
CA LYS A 304 -4.34 -16.89 4.29
C LYS A 304 -5.21 -17.44 5.42
N GLN A 305 -6.06 -16.60 6.03
CA GLN A 305 -6.96 -17.05 7.09
C GLN A 305 -8.03 -18.01 6.56
N ILE A 306 -8.68 -17.67 5.43
CA ILE A 306 -9.75 -18.49 4.87
C ILE A 306 -9.26 -19.88 4.44
N ILE A 307 -8.04 -19.98 3.88
CA ILE A 307 -7.42 -21.27 3.53
C ILE A 307 -7.13 -22.06 4.81
N LYS A 308 -6.54 -21.42 5.82
CA LYS A 308 -6.20 -22.07 7.11
C LYS A 308 -7.43 -22.60 7.84
N GLU A 309 -8.55 -21.89 7.75
CA GLU A 309 -9.80 -22.18 8.48
C GLU A 309 -10.81 -22.96 7.65
N ASN A 310 -10.47 -23.34 6.40
CA ASN A 310 -11.35 -24.03 5.47
C ASN A 310 -12.70 -23.32 5.29
N ILE A 311 -12.66 -21.99 5.19
CA ILE A 311 -13.83 -21.15 4.90
C ILE A 311 -14.20 -21.33 3.44
N LYS A 312 -15.50 -21.49 3.14
CA LYS A 312 -16.01 -21.62 1.76
C LYS A 312 -16.83 -20.41 1.30
N GLU A 313 -17.54 -19.78 2.24
CA GLU A 313 -18.42 -18.64 2.00
C GLU A 313 -17.86 -17.42 2.73
N VAL A 314 -17.63 -16.32 2.01
CA VAL A 314 -17.11 -15.07 2.57
C VAL A 314 -18.10 -13.93 2.36
N LEU A 315 -18.60 -13.36 3.46
CA LEU A 315 -19.59 -12.31 3.49
C LEU A 315 -18.93 -10.95 3.73
N PHE A 316 -18.90 -10.08 2.73
CA PHE A 316 -18.40 -8.71 2.86
C PHE A 316 -19.54 -7.79 3.29
N VAL A 317 -19.40 -7.17 4.46
CA VAL A 317 -20.37 -6.22 4.99
C VAL A 317 -20.39 -4.97 4.10
N ALA A 318 -21.59 -4.52 3.73
CA ALA A 318 -21.78 -3.41 2.81
C ALA A 318 -21.22 -2.08 3.34
N ARG A 319 -21.10 -1.11 2.44
CA ARG A 319 -20.29 0.09 2.55
C ARG A 319 -18.80 -0.18 2.61
N ASP A 320 -18.33 -0.71 3.73
CA ASP A 320 -16.92 -0.86 4.05
C ASP A 320 -16.27 -2.06 3.35
N GLY A 321 -17.06 -3.06 3.00
CA GLY A 321 -16.64 -4.23 2.23
C GLY A 321 -16.64 -4.04 0.71
N TYR A 322 -16.98 -2.85 0.19
CA TYR A 322 -17.16 -2.64 -1.25
C TYR A 322 -15.87 -2.86 -2.04
N SER A 323 -14.83 -2.08 -1.74
CA SER A 323 -13.52 -2.23 -2.39
C SER A 323 -12.82 -3.52 -1.92
N LEU A 324 -13.07 -3.97 -0.68
CA LEU A 324 -12.52 -5.21 -0.15
C LEU A 324 -12.96 -6.42 -0.97
N LYS A 325 -14.27 -6.57 -1.24
CA LYS A 325 -14.80 -7.67 -2.04
C LYS A 325 -14.21 -7.68 -3.44
N LYS A 326 -14.18 -6.52 -4.12
CA LYS A 326 -13.63 -6.40 -5.48
C LYS A 326 -12.18 -6.87 -5.55
N VAL A 327 -11.36 -6.48 -4.57
CA VAL A 327 -9.96 -6.92 -4.51
C VAL A 327 -9.85 -8.39 -4.17
N PHE A 328 -10.64 -8.87 -3.20
CA PHE A 328 -10.64 -10.28 -2.84
C PHE A 328 -11.06 -11.17 -4.01
N ASP A 329 -12.05 -10.77 -4.81
CA ASP A 329 -12.47 -11.50 -6.01
C ASP A 329 -11.36 -11.64 -7.06
N ILE A 330 -10.36 -10.75 -7.06
CA ILE A 330 -9.18 -10.86 -7.95
C ILE A 330 -8.17 -11.91 -7.45
N ILE A 331 -8.03 -12.07 -6.14
CA ILE A 331 -6.95 -12.86 -5.54
C ILE A 331 -7.41 -14.16 -4.87
N LYS A 332 -8.72 -14.32 -4.64
CA LYS A 332 -9.30 -15.47 -3.95
C LYS A 332 -9.06 -16.77 -4.73
N PRO A 333 -8.98 -17.91 -4.04
CA PRO A 333 -9.13 -19.20 -4.69
C PRO A 333 -10.49 -19.31 -5.42
N GLU A 334 -10.52 -20.03 -6.54
CA GLU A 334 -11.73 -20.16 -7.36
C GLU A 334 -12.92 -20.78 -6.61
N TYR A 335 -12.64 -21.76 -5.74
CA TYR A 335 -13.66 -22.48 -4.97
C TYR A 335 -14.35 -21.64 -3.88
N ILE A 336 -13.86 -20.44 -3.58
CA ILE A 336 -14.44 -19.55 -2.59
C ILE A 336 -15.59 -18.74 -3.20
N LYS A 337 -16.74 -18.77 -2.54
CA LYS A 337 -17.89 -17.92 -2.88
C LYS A 337 -17.87 -16.66 -2.03
N THR A 338 -18.20 -15.53 -2.65
CA THR A 338 -18.17 -14.22 -2.00
C THR A 338 -19.52 -13.52 -2.14
N HIS A 339 -19.98 -12.92 -1.05
CA HIS A 339 -21.27 -12.23 -0.98
C HIS A 339 -21.08 -10.79 -0.53
N TYR A 340 -21.92 -9.89 -1.03
CA TYR A 340 -22.00 -8.51 -0.56
C TYR A 340 -23.30 -8.35 0.22
N ILE A 341 -23.22 -8.17 1.54
CA ILE A 341 -24.36 -8.25 2.45
C ILE A 341 -24.58 -6.95 3.21
N TYR A 342 -25.84 -6.53 3.30
CA TYR A 342 -26.26 -5.38 4.09
C TYR A 342 -26.48 -5.83 5.53
N ALA A 343 -25.55 -5.48 6.42
CA ALA A 343 -25.63 -5.75 7.86
C ALA A 343 -25.50 -4.46 8.69
N PRO A 344 -26.34 -3.42 8.42
CA PRO A 344 -26.24 -2.17 9.13
C PRO A 344 -26.56 -2.35 10.61
N ARG A 345 -25.77 -1.67 11.45
CA ARG A 345 -25.84 -1.78 12.92
C ARG A 345 -27.25 -1.59 13.48
N ILE A 346 -28.05 -0.68 12.89
CA ILE A 346 -29.42 -0.39 13.34
C ILE A 346 -30.32 -1.63 13.31
N ILE A 347 -30.20 -2.49 12.28
CA ILE A 347 -31.07 -3.67 12.15
C ILE A 347 -30.81 -4.66 13.30
N TYR A 348 -29.56 -4.78 13.77
CA TYR A 348 -29.27 -5.61 14.95
C TYR A 348 -30.09 -5.15 16.16
N TYR A 349 -30.16 -3.84 16.41
CA TYR A 349 -30.90 -3.30 17.54
C TYR A 349 -32.42 -3.37 17.35
N LEU A 350 -32.91 -3.21 16.11
CA LEU A 350 -34.33 -3.38 15.80
C LEU A 350 -34.82 -4.80 16.08
N ILE A 351 -33.99 -5.80 15.81
CA ILE A 351 -34.31 -7.23 15.96
C ILE A 351 -34.03 -7.73 17.37
N ALA A 352 -32.79 -7.57 17.84
CA ALA A 352 -32.34 -8.18 19.09
C ALA A 352 -32.79 -7.39 20.33
N LEU A 353 -33.10 -6.10 20.17
CA LEU A 353 -33.38 -5.17 21.27
C LEU A 353 -32.30 -5.23 22.37
N ASP A 354 -31.05 -5.55 21.98
CA ASP A 354 -29.93 -5.75 22.90
C ASP A 354 -29.16 -4.45 23.09
N PHE A 355 -29.48 -3.72 24.16
CA PHE A 355 -28.83 -2.46 24.52
C PHE A 355 -27.94 -2.58 25.76
N LYS A 356 -27.40 -3.78 26.06
CA LYS A 356 -26.54 -4.04 27.23
C LYS A 356 -25.39 -3.05 27.42
N TYR A 357 -25.00 -2.33 26.38
CA TYR A 357 -23.98 -1.29 26.39
C TYR A 357 -24.62 0.09 26.18
N TYR A 358 -25.23 0.60 27.25
CA TYR A 358 -25.99 1.85 27.34
C TYR A 358 -25.28 3.12 26.82
N ASN A 359 -23.96 3.08 26.61
CA ASN A 359 -23.18 4.18 26.01
C ASN A 359 -23.49 4.43 24.52
N LEU A 360 -24.41 3.66 23.92
CA LEU A 360 -24.85 3.80 22.54
C LEU A 360 -26.18 4.56 22.44
N GLY A 361 -26.25 5.77 22.99
CA GLY A 361 -27.46 6.58 22.99
C GLY A 361 -28.10 6.77 21.62
N ASP A 362 -27.28 6.86 20.57
CA ASP A 362 -27.73 6.95 19.19
C ASP A 362 -28.52 5.73 18.71
N SER A 363 -28.16 4.54 19.19
CA SER A 363 -28.85 3.29 18.84
C SER A 363 -30.24 3.23 19.48
N VAL A 364 -30.35 3.59 20.76
CA VAL A 364 -31.64 3.68 21.47
C VAL A 364 -32.55 4.70 20.79
N LYS A 365 -32.02 5.90 20.52
CA LYS A 365 -32.75 6.97 19.83
C LYS A 365 -33.28 6.51 18.47
N SER A 366 -32.44 5.85 17.68
CA SER A 366 -32.81 5.36 16.36
C SER A 366 -33.92 4.32 16.41
N VAL A 367 -33.90 3.42 17.41
CA VAL A 367 -34.95 2.41 17.59
C VAL A 367 -36.27 3.04 18.02
N LEU A 368 -36.23 4.03 18.93
CA LEU A 368 -37.43 4.79 19.30
C LEU A 368 -38.02 5.51 18.08
N GLU A 369 -37.20 6.25 17.33
CA GLU A 369 -37.63 6.99 16.14
C GLU A 369 -38.19 6.04 15.05
N TYR A 370 -37.59 4.87 14.88
CA TYR A 370 -38.03 3.90 13.87
C TYR A 370 -39.38 3.26 14.18
N TYR A 371 -39.60 2.83 15.42
CA TYR A 371 -40.85 2.16 15.81
C TYR A 371 -41.97 3.13 16.20
N LYS A 372 -41.66 4.42 16.41
CA LYS A 372 -42.63 5.45 16.80
C LYS A 372 -43.90 5.42 15.95
N ASP A 373 -43.76 5.37 14.63
CA ASP A 373 -44.90 5.44 13.70
C ASP A 373 -45.41 4.05 13.27
N LYS A 374 -44.92 2.97 13.91
CA LYS A 374 -45.34 1.58 13.63
C LYS A 374 -46.37 1.04 14.62
N ASP A 375 -46.74 1.82 15.63
CA ASP A 375 -47.72 1.47 16.65
C ASP A 375 -48.42 2.74 17.19
N GLU A 376 -49.73 2.68 17.39
CA GLU A 376 -50.51 3.85 17.83
C GLU A 376 -50.15 4.35 19.23
N TYR A 377 -49.81 3.44 20.15
CA TYR A 377 -49.39 3.80 21.50
C TYR A 377 -48.02 4.46 21.44
N LEU A 378 -47.05 3.87 20.72
CA LEU A 378 -45.72 4.44 20.55
C LEU A 378 -45.78 5.82 19.88
N GLN A 379 -46.65 6.02 18.89
CA GLN A 379 -46.78 7.30 18.20
C GLN A 379 -47.11 8.45 19.17
N LYS A 380 -47.99 8.17 20.14
CA LYS A 380 -48.46 9.14 21.14
C LYS A 380 -47.52 9.29 22.33
N HIS A 381 -46.84 8.20 22.74
CA HIS A 381 -46.12 8.15 24.02
C HIS A 381 -44.59 8.12 23.89
N THR A 382 -44.02 7.95 22.69
CA THR A 382 -42.57 7.92 22.52
C THR A 382 -41.94 9.25 22.97
N PRO A 383 -41.07 9.24 23.99
CA PRO A 383 -40.53 10.47 24.56
C PRO A 383 -39.48 11.09 23.64
N LYS A 384 -39.39 12.42 23.67
CA LYS A 384 -38.16 13.11 23.24
C LYS A 384 -37.10 12.89 24.31
N ILE A 385 -36.23 11.92 24.09
CA ILE A 385 -35.23 11.52 25.08
C ILE A 385 -34.14 12.58 25.25
N THR A 386 -33.72 12.80 26.50
CA THR A 386 -32.53 13.62 26.84
C THR A 386 -31.32 12.78 27.20
N SER A 387 -31.51 11.47 27.39
CA SER A 387 -30.44 10.49 27.62
C SER A 387 -30.79 9.11 27.07
N ALA A 388 -29.74 8.32 26.75
CA ALA A 388 -29.87 6.93 26.33
C ALA A 388 -30.65 6.07 27.35
N THR A 389 -30.36 6.30 28.64
CA THR A 389 -30.97 5.55 29.75
C THR A 389 -32.47 5.76 29.83
N GLN A 390 -32.94 7.00 29.64
CA GLN A 390 -34.37 7.30 29.62
C GLN A 390 -35.07 6.58 28.48
N GLY A 391 -34.49 6.61 27.28
CA GLY A 391 -35.05 5.94 26.12
C GLY A 391 -35.09 4.43 26.28
N TYR A 392 -34.02 3.84 26.81
CA TYR A 392 -33.97 2.41 27.05
C TYR A 392 -34.97 1.96 28.12
N LYS A 393 -35.13 2.74 29.20
CA LYS A 393 -36.18 2.49 30.19
C LYS A 393 -37.57 2.49 29.54
N PHE A 394 -37.86 3.45 28.67
CA PHE A 394 -39.13 3.47 27.94
C PHE A 394 -39.33 2.23 27.05
N ILE A 395 -38.27 1.75 26.37
CA ILE A 395 -38.33 0.49 25.60
C ILE A 395 -38.65 -0.69 26.52
N LEU A 396 -38.02 -0.78 27.69
CA LEU A 396 -38.26 -1.85 28.66
C LEU A 396 -39.67 -1.81 29.24
N ASP A 397 -40.16 -0.62 29.60
CA ASP A 397 -41.50 -0.44 30.15
C ASP A 397 -42.59 -0.84 29.12
N ASN A 398 -42.25 -0.83 27.82
CA ASN A 398 -43.13 -1.19 26.71
C ASN A 398 -42.65 -2.42 25.91
N ILE A 399 -41.88 -3.31 26.55
CA ILE A 399 -41.10 -4.34 25.84
C ILE A 399 -41.94 -5.29 24.99
N GLU A 400 -43.18 -5.58 25.39
CA GLU A 400 -44.05 -6.49 24.63
C GLU A 400 -44.47 -5.91 23.27
N ILE A 401 -44.71 -4.60 23.19
CA ILE A 401 -44.98 -3.90 21.93
C ILE A 401 -43.74 -4.00 21.03
N TYR A 402 -42.57 -3.65 21.57
CA TYR A 402 -41.31 -3.71 20.83
C TYR A 402 -40.94 -5.13 20.38
N LYS A 403 -41.14 -6.16 21.20
CA LYS A 403 -40.91 -7.57 20.82
C LYS A 403 -41.81 -7.99 19.66
N ASN A 404 -43.07 -7.58 19.66
CA ASN A 404 -44.00 -7.92 18.58
C ASN A 404 -43.59 -7.25 17.26
N LEU A 405 -43.20 -5.97 17.29
CA LEU A 405 -42.67 -5.28 16.12
C LEU A 405 -41.33 -5.87 15.65
N ALA A 406 -40.44 -6.23 16.58
CA ALA A 406 -39.14 -6.83 16.28
C ALA A 406 -39.24 -8.20 15.60
N LYS A 407 -40.30 -8.99 15.87
CA LYS A 407 -40.57 -10.24 15.15
C LYS A 407 -40.75 -10.00 13.64
N GLN A 408 -41.42 -8.91 13.26
CA GLN A 408 -41.59 -8.58 11.85
C GLN A 408 -40.25 -8.23 11.19
N GLU A 409 -39.43 -7.41 11.86
CA GLU A 409 -38.09 -7.06 11.35
C GLU A 409 -37.17 -8.29 11.27
N TYR A 410 -37.31 -9.23 12.22
CA TYR A 410 -36.61 -10.52 12.17
C TYR A 410 -36.97 -11.30 10.91
N GLN A 411 -38.27 -11.44 10.58
CA GLN A 411 -38.69 -12.17 9.39
C GLN A 411 -38.25 -11.46 8.10
N ASN A 412 -38.42 -10.13 8.02
CA ASN A 412 -37.96 -9.35 6.86
C ASN A 412 -36.46 -9.56 6.58
N TYR A 413 -35.64 -9.52 7.63
CA TYR A 413 -34.20 -9.72 7.48
C TYR A 413 -33.82 -11.19 7.25
N LYS A 414 -34.59 -12.13 7.80
CA LYS A 414 -34.43 -13.57 7.52
C LYS A 414 -34.59 -13.86 6.04
N GLU A 415 -35.68 -13.40 5.44
CA GLU A 415 -35.93 -13.56 3.99
C GLU A 415 -34.81 -12.92 3.15
N TYR A 416 -34.30 -11.76 3.58
CA TYR A 416 -33.17 -11.10 2.95
C TYR A 416 -31.89 -11.96 2.98
N ILE A 417 -31.56 -12.60 4.10
CA ILE A 417 -30.39 -13.46 4.22
C ILE A 417 -30.58 -14.77 3.44
N GLU A 418 -31.77 -15.37 3.48
CA GLU A 418 -32.08 -16.62 2.78
C GLU A 418 -31.94 -16.49 1.25
N LYS A 419 -32.17 -15.30 0.69
CA LYS A 419 -31.93 -15.00 -0.74
C LYS A 419 -30.50 -15.32 -1.21
N PHE A 420 -29.50 -15.22 -0.34
CA PHE A 420 -28.10 -15.47 -0.74
C PHE A 420 -27.75 -16.96 -0.84
N ASN A 421 -28.61 -17.86 -0.35
CA ASN A 421 -28.40 -19.31 -0.36
C ASN A 421 -26.99 -19.71 0.15
N ILE A 422 -26.62 -19.16 1.31
CA ILE A 422 -25.29 -19.32 1.91
C ILE A 422 -25.17 -20.71 2.53
N ASP A 423 -24.13 -21.46 2.16
CA ASP A 423 -23.75 -22.68 2.85
C ASP A 423 -23.37 -22.37 4.30
N LYS A 424 -23.98 -23.08 5.25
CA LYS A 424 -23.86 -22.79 6.68
C LYS A 424 -22.58 -23.35 7.30
N ASP A 425 -21.77 -24.06 6.53
CA ASP A 425 -20.50 -24.60 6.99
C ASP A 425 -19.35 -23.59 6.85
N ASN A 426 -18.76 -23.18 7.98
CA ASN A 426 -17.54 -22.38 8.06
C ASN A 426 -17.57 -21.11 7.18
N ILE A 427 -18.21 -20.07 7.72
CA ILE A 427 -18.45 -18.78 7.07
C ILE A 427 -17.46 -17.73 7.60
N GLY A 428 -16.85 -16.98 6.68
CA GLY A 428 -16.09 -15.77 7.01
C GLY A 428 -16.95 -14.52 6.86
N ILE A 429 -17.03 -13.66 7.88
CA ILE A 429 -17.62 -12.32 7.72
C ILE A 429 -16.51 -11.26 7.78
N VAL A 430 -16.49 -10.36 6.81
CA VAL A 430 -15.42 -9.36 6.64
C VAL A 430 -15.97 -7.96 6.88
N ASP A 431 -15.31 -7.24 7.77
CA ASP A 431 -15.60 -5.86 8.14
C ASP A 431 -14.27 -5.12 8.41
N THR A 432 -14.31 -3.83 8.71
CA THR A 432 -13.11 -2.98 8.81
C THR A 432 -12.71 -2.81 10.27
N GLY A 433 -13.51 -2.09 11.04
CA GLY A 433 -13.27 -1.79 12.44
C GLY A 433 -14.49 -2.10 13.27
N SER A 434 -14.33 -2.86 14.36
CA SER A 434 -15.47 -3.10 15.25
C SER A 434 -15.14 -3.16 16.74
N LEU A 435 -15.96 -2.45 17.52
CA LEU A 435 -15.96 -2.49 18.99
C LEU A 435 -16.90 -3.59 19.51
N PHE A 436 -18.09 -3.70 18.89
CA PHE A 436 -19.18 -4.57 19.36
C PHE A 436 -19.52 -5.71 18.39
N LYS A 437 -18.86 -5.76 17.22
CA LYS A 437 -19.07 -6.79 16.17
C LYS A 437 -20.53 -6.89 15.73
N THR A 438 -21.26 -5.78 15.68
CA THR A 438 -22.72 -5.75 15.46
C THR A 438 -23.13 -6.42 14.15
N SER A 439 -22.36 -6.22 13.09
CA SER A 439 -22.55 -6.87 11.79
C SER A 439 -22.41 -8.39 11.89
N GLN A 440 -21.42 -8.90 12.65
CA GLN A 440 -21.26 -10.33 12.90
C GLN A 440 -22.41 -10.88 13.77
N LYS A 441 -22.84 -10.13 14.78
CA LYS A 441 -23.94 -10.55 15.66
C LYS A 441 -25.24 -10.75 14.91
N ILE A 442 -25.64 -9.78 14.07
CA ILE A 442 -26.88 -9.91 13.30
C ILE A 442 -26.84 -11.12 12.37
N ILE A 443 -25.75 -11.33 11.63
CA ILE A 443 -25.61 -12.50 10.75
C ILE A 443 -25.62 -13.81 11.54
N SER A 444 -25.04 -13.82 12.74
CA SER A 444 -25.05 -14.99 13.63
C SER A 444 -26.44 -15.39 14.11
N LEU A 445 -27.43 -14.48 14.12
CA LEU A 445 -28.83 -14.81 14.45
C LEU A 445 -29.48 -15.72 13.40
N PHE A 446 -28.97 -15.73 12.16
CA PHE A 446 -29.57 -16.45 11.02
C PHE A 446 -28.73 -17.63 10.54
N LEU A 447 -27.40 -17.53 10.64
CA LEU A 447 -26.47 -18.54 10.11
C LEU A 447 -25.75 -19.37 11.19
N GLY A 448 -25.99 -19.09 12.47
CA GLY A 448 -25.39 -19.81 13.61
C GLY A 448 -24.01 -19.24 13.98
N LYS A 449 -23.84 -18.84 15.24
CA LYS A 449 -22.63 -18.16 15.73
C LYS A 449 -21.38 -19.07 15.68
N GLU A 450 -21.58 -20.38 15.83
CA GLU A 450 -20.54 -21.41 15.86
C GLU A 450 -19.84 -21.58 14.52
N ASN A 451 -20.57 -21.28 13.44
CA ASN A 451 -20.14 -21.41 12.04
C ASN A 451 -19.42 -20.17 11.52
N ILE A 452 -19.46 -19.04 12.24
CA ILE A 452 -18.98 -17.76 11.74
C ILE A 452 -17.66 -17.35 12.41
N ILE A 453 -16.71 -16.94 11.59
CA ILE A 453 -15.49 -16.26 12.02
C ILE A 453 -15.47 -14.85 11.43
N GLY A 454 -15.32 -13.85 12.31
CA GLY A 454 -15.20 -12.46 11.91
C GLY A 454 -13.77 -12.08 11.57
N TYR A 455 -13.56 -11.45 10.43
CA TYR A 455 -12.29 -10.91 9.99
C TYR A 455 -12.40 -9.39 9.93
N TYR A 456 -11.54 -8.73 10.70
CA TYR A 456 -11.53 -7.29 10.85
C TYR A 456 -10.16 -6.74 10.47
N TRP A 457 -10.11 -5.53 9.92
CA TRP A 457 -8.85 -4.79 9.86
C TRP A 457 -8.37 -4.57 11.29
N ARG A 458 -9.27 -4.07 12.15
CA ARG A 458 -8.99 -3.77 13.56
C ARG A 458 -10.16 -4.14 14.47
N LEU A 459 -9.82 -4.70 15.62
CA LEU A 459 -10.74 -4.86 16.74
C LEU A 459 -10.42 -3.82 17.80
N PHE A 460 -11.42 -3.05 18.21
CA PHE A 460 -11.25 -2.05 19.27
C PHE A 460 -11.46 -2.71 20.63
N GLU A 461 -10.60 -2.40 21.60
CA GLU A 461 -10.79 -2.86 22.98
C GLU A 461 -11.77 -1.97 23.75
N ASN A 462 -12.54 -2.60 24.63
CA ASN A 462 -13.35 -1.91 25.61
C ASN A 462 -13.26 -2.65 26.94
N ILE A 463 -12.91 -1.94 28.01
CA ILE A 463 -12.82 -2.49 29.37
C ILE A 463 -14.16 -3.08 29.83
N VAL A 464 -15.28 -2.55 29.32
CA VAL A 464 -16.65 -2.98 29.66
C VAL A 464 -17.16 -4.10 28.74
N TYR A 465 -16.57 -4.30 27.56
CA TYR A 465 -17.00 -5.29 26.57
C TYR A 465 -15.91 -6.33 26.32
N GLN A 466 -15.99 -7.47 27.02
CA GLN A 466 -15.18 -8.66 26.75
C GLN A 466 -16.03 -9.73 26.06
N SER A 467 -16.44 -9.55 24.79
CA SER A 467 -17.17 -10.64 24.12
C SER A 467 -16.22 -11.70 23.55
N ASN A 468 -15.84 -12.64 24.41
CA ASN A 468 -15.27 -13.92 24.01
C ASN A 468 -16.29 -14.84 23.30
N GLN A 469 -17.53 -14.37 23.12
CA GLN A 469 -18.64 -15.14 22.55
C GLN A 469 -18.58 -15.32 21.03
N TYR A 470 -17.82 -14.49 20.31
CA TYR A 470 -17.74 -14.51 18.85
C TYR A 470 -16.29 -14.67 18.40
N LYS A 471 -16.02 -15.72 17.63
CA LYS A 471 -14.73 -15.97 16.99
C LYS A 471 -14.42 -14.81 16.05
N ALA A 472 -13.30 -14.13 16.27
CA ALA A 472 -12.87 -13.04 15.42
C ALA A 472 -11.35 -12.94 15.36
N LYS A 473 -10.84 -12.43 14.25
CA LYS A 473 -9.42 -12.17 14.01
C LYS A 473 -9.24 -10.77 13.47
N SER A 474 -8.10 -10.17 13.79
CA SER A 474 -7.71 -8.85 13.29
C SER A 474 -6.44 -8.93 12.46
N PHE A 475 -6.42 -8.14 11.39
CA PHE A 475 -5.23 -7.91 10.57
C PHE A 475 -4.19 -7.08 11.33
N GLU A 476 -4.63 -5.98 11.96
CA GLU A 476 -3.84 -5.26 12.94
C GLU A 476 -3.91 -5.99 14.29
N LYS A 477 -2.79 -6.60 14.70
CA LYS A 477 -2.69 -7.35 15.95
C LYS A 477 -2.63 -6.46 17.19
N GLU A 478 -2.23 -5.20 17.02
CA GLU A 478 -2.09 -4.28 18.14
C GLU A 478 -3.40 -3.62 18.50
N VAL A 479 -3.60 -3.44 19.80
CA VAL A 479 -4.82 -2.87 20.39
C VAL A 479 -5.04 -1.42 19.95
N LYS A 480 -3.96 -0.63 19.93
CA LYS A 480 -3.96 0.75 19.46
C LYS A 480 -3.51 0.78 18.02
N SER A 481 -4.31 1.40 17.16
CA SER A 481 -3.91 1.52 15.77
C SER A 481 -2.64 2.33 15.66
N LYS A 482 -1.70 1.81 14.89
CA LYS A 482 -0.47 2.52 14.53
C LYS A 482 -0.71 3.52 13.41
N ILE A 483 -1.88 3.47 12.74
CA ILE A 483 -2.29 4.48 11.75
C ILE A 483 -2.66 5.77 12.50
N LEU A 484 -2.01 6.87 12.11
CA LEU A 484 -2.10 8.14 12.83
C LEU A 484 -3.48 8.83 12.73
N ASP A 485 -4.27 8.48 11.71
CA ASP A 485 -5.63 8.96 11.49
C ASP A 485 -6.51 7.87 10.88
N TRP A 486 -7.37 7.23 11.68
CA TRP A 486 -8.17 6.08 11.26
C TRP A 486 -9.24 6.45 10.22
N ASN A 487 -9.74 7.69 10.24
CA ASN A 487 -10.76 8.17 9.31
C ASN A 487 -10.29 8.10 7.85
N LEU A 488 -8.97 8.15 7.61
CA LEU A 488 -8.39 7.90 6.29
C LEU A 488 -8.62 6.46 5.82
N THR A 489 -8.50 5.48 6.72
CA THR A 489 -8.67 4.06 6.37
C THR A 489 -10.11 3.78 5.98
N GLU A 490 -11.08 4.27 6.76
CA GLU A 490 -12.50 4.18 6.40
C GLU A 490 -12.77 4.87 5.06
N PHE A 491 -12.25 6.08 4.87
CA PHE A 491 -12.39 6.81 3.61
C PHE A 491 -11.84 6.06 2.39
N LEU A 492 -10.81 5.22 2.53
CA LEU A 492 -10.26 4.46 1.41
C LEU A 492 -11.16 3.30 0.96
N ILE A 493 -12.03 2.77 1.83
CA ILE A 493 -12.71 1.48 1.61
C ILE A 493 -14.24 1.58 1.53
N THR A 494 -14.81 2.74 1.86
CA THR A 494 -16.26 2.99 1.77
C THR A 494 -16.79 2.96 0.33
N SER A 495 -18.03 2.49 0.18
CA SER A 495 -18.79 2.46 -1.08
C SER A 495 -19.29 3.83 -1.54
N PRO A 496 -19.58 4.01 -2.84
CA PRO A 496 -20.33 5.16 -3.34
C PRO A 496 -21.84 5.11 -3.00
N GLU A 497 -22.33 4.08 -2.31
CA GLU A 497 -23.74 3.99 -1.86
C GLU A 497 -24.01 4.98 -0.71
N PRO A 498 -25.22 5.55 -0.59
CA PRO A 498 -25.61 6.34 0.58
C PRO A 498 -25.66 5.51 1.88
N PRO A 499 -25.74 6.15 3.06
CA PRO A 499 -25.88 5.43 4.32
C PRO A 499 -27.20 4.65 4.34
N ILE A 500 -27.14 3.40 4.80
CA ILE A 500 -28.28 2.49 4.80
C ILE A 500 -29.05 2.64 6.11
N LYS A 501 -30.36 2.90 5.99
CA LYS A 501 -31.28 3.05 7.11
C LYS A 501 -31.94 1.73 7.49
N ASN A 502 -32.35 0.93 6.49
CA ASN A 502 -33.08 -0.31 6.71
C ASN A 502 -32.95 -1.28 5.52
N ILE A 503 -33.57 -2.46 5.61
CA ILE A 503 -33.84 -3.35 4.48
C ILE A 503 -35.35 -3.61 4.43
N GLU A 504 -35.97 -3.32 3.29
CA GLU A 504 -37.39 -3.53 3.04
C GLU A 504 -37.56 -4.18 1.67
N ASN A 505 -38.47 -5.15 1.56
CA ASN A 505 -38.70 -5.91 0.32
C ASN A 505 -37.40 -6.45 -0.32
N LEU A 506 -36.52 -7.02 0.52
CA LEU A 506 -35.22 -7.59 0.14
C LEU A 506 -34.23 -6.58 -0.48
N LYS A 507 -34.46 -5.27 -0.32
CA LYS A 507 -33.63 -4.18 -0.86
C LYS A 507 -33.21 -3.21 0.25
N PRO A 508 -32.00 -2.61 0.16
CA PRO A 508 -31.58 -1.59 1.09
C PRO A 508 -32.44 -0.33 0.93
N VAL A 509 -32.83 0.25 2.05
CA VAL A 509 -33.45 1.58 2.14
C VAL A 509 -32.38 2.56 2.56
N TYR A 510 -32.13 3.55 1.71
CA TYR A 510 -31.08 4.55 1.92
C TYR A 510 -31.61 5.77 2.68
N SER A 511 -30.76 6.33 3.51
CA SER A 511 -30.93 7.68 4.06
C SER A 511 -30.59 8.73 3.01
N ILE A 512 -31.14 9.93 3.17
CA ILE A 512 -30.75 11.08 2.35
C ILE A 512 -29.31 11.45 2.76
N PRO A 513 -28.33 11.38 1.84
CA PRO A 513 -26.95 11.71 2.15
C PRO A 513 -26.83 13.20 2.50
N SER A 514 -25.92 13.54 3.41
CA SER A 514 -25.60 14.96 3.63
C SER A 514 -24.69 15.48 2.51
N LYS A 515 -24.55 16.81 2.38
CA LYS A 515 -23.62 17.43 1.42
C LYS A 515 -22.17 16.90 1.51
N TYR A 516 -21.74 16.48 2.70
CA TYR A 516 -20.40 15.90 2.87
C TYR A 516 -20.35 14.46 2.41
N GLU A 517 -21.45 13.73 2.55
CA GLU A 517 -21.60 12.35 2.08
C GLU A 517 -21.66 12.30 0.55
N GLU A 518 -22.53 13.11 -0.07
CA GLU A 518 -22.65 13.23 -1.53
C GLU A 518 -21.29 13.47 -2.19
N LYS A 519 -20.54 14.43 -1.64
CA LYS A 519 -19.19 14.73 -2.13
C LYS A 519 -18.23 13.54 -2.03
N ARG A 520 -18.32 12.72 -0.98
CA ARG A 520 -17.46 11.54 -0.84
C ARG A 520 -17.92 10.41 -1.75
N MET A 521 -19.23 10.24 -1.95
CA MET A 521 -19.80 9.25 -2.87
C MET A 521 -19.28 9.45 -4.30
N GLU A 522 -19.21 10.69 -4.80
CA GLU A 522 -18.61 11.02 -6.11
C GLU A 522 -17.12 10.64 -6.21
N ILE A 523 -16.42 10.60 -5.08
CA ILE A 523 -14.98 10.35 -5.01
C ILE A 523 -14.66 8.85 -4.86
N TYR A 524 -15.50 8.12 -4.13
CA TYR A 524 -15.27 6.71 -3.77
C TYR A 524 -15.17 5.80 -4.99
N GLU A 525 -15.89 6.10 -6.07
CA GLU A 525 -15.78 5.33 -7.31
C GLU A 525 -14.35 5.39 -7.88
N TYR A 526 -13.78 6.60 -8.00
CA TYR A 526 -12.40 6.79 -8.46
C TYR A 526 -11.39 6.10 -7.54
N ILE A 527 -11.56 6.24 -6.22
CA ILE A 527 -10.67 5.57 -5.25
C ILE A 527 -10.73 4.05 -5.46
N SER A 528 -11.93 3.48 -5.55
CA SER A 528 -12.14 2.05 -5.77
C SER A 528 -11.52 1.57 -7.08
N GLU A 529 -11.63 2.34 -8.16
CA GLU A 529 -10.96 2.03 -9.44
C GLU A 529 -9.43 1.91 -9.29
N GLY A 530 -8.80 2.87 -8.60
CA GLY A 530 -7.37 2.84 -8.35
C GLY A 530 -6.93 1.65 -7.48
N ILE A 531 -7.73 1.33 -6.44
CA ILE A 531 -7.49 0.18 -5.55
C ILE A 531 -7.51 -1.14 -6.34
N VAL A 532 -8.52 -1.29 -7.21
CA VAL A 532 -8.69 -2.46 -8.07
C VAL A 532 -7.57 -2.56 -9.09
N GLU A 533 -7.16 -1.45 -9.70
CA GLU A 533 -6.04 -1.42 -10.64
C GLU A 533 -4.73 -1.87 -9.99
N PHE A 534 -4.38 -1.34 -8.82
CA PHE A 534 -3.19 -1.79 -8.08
C PHE A 534 -3.20 -3.30 -7.87
N SER A 535 -4.35 -3.83 -7.42
CA SER A 535 -4.51 -5.25 -7.12
C SER A 535 -4.37 -6.14 -8.37
N LYS A 536 -4.86 -5.67 -9.52
CA LYS A 536 -4.67 -6.37 -10.81
C LYS A 536 -3.21 -6.36 -11.24
N ILE A 537 -2.51 -5.22 -11.15
CA ILE A 537 -1.09 -5.15 -11.51
C ILE A 537 -0.26 -6.05 -10.57
N ALA A 538 -0.51 -5.99 -9.26
CA ALA A 538 0.16 -6.85 -8.29
C ALA A 538 -0.09 -8.33 -8.58
N LYS A 539 -1.34 -8.72 -8.88
CA LYS A 539 -1.71 -10.09 -9.26
C LYS A 539 -1.02 -10.53 -10.56
N ASN A 540 -0.94 -9.67 -11.57
CA ASN A 540 -0.29 -10.01 -12.85
C ASN A 540 1.23 -10.13 -12.72
N CYS A 541 1.86 -9.30 -11.89
CA CYS A 541 3.31 -9.34 -11.70
C CYS A 541 3.75 -10.53 -10.83
N PHE A 542 3.00 -10.82 -9.77
CA PHE A 542 3.41 -11.79 -8.75
C PHE A 542 2.61 -13.09 -8.76
N TRP A 543 1.49 -13.17 -9.48
CA TRP A 543 0.64 -14.36 -9.60
C TRP A 543 0.16 -14.88 -8.24
N GLU A 544 0.68 -16.03 -7.78
CA GLU A 544 0.41 -16.62 -6.46
C GLU A 544 1.55 -16.38 -5.46
N LEU A 545 2.62 -15.68 -5.85
CA LEU A 545 3.74 -15.37 -4.97
C LEU A 545 3.30 -14.40 -3.87
N GLU A 546 3.75 -14.66 -2.65
CA GLU A 546 3.52 -13.77 -1.53
C GLU A 546 4.31 -12.47 -1.72
N THR A 547 3.63 -11.32 -1.80
CA THR A 547 4.31 -10.03 -1.98
C THR A 547 4.88 -9.43 -0.70
N PHE A 548 4.60 -10.04 0.46
CA PHE A 548 5.00 -9.55 1.79
C PHE A 548 4.61 -8.09 2.09
N ILE A 549 3.68 -7.51 1.33
CA ILE A 549 3.04 -6.23 1.70
C ILE A 549 2.10 -6.56 2.86
N GLY A 550 2.50 -6.24 4.09
CA GLY A 550 1.77 -6.53 5.32
C GLY A 550 1.15 -5.29 5.96
N ASN A 551 0.62 -5.45 7.17
CA ASN A 551 0.00 -4.36 7.93
C ASN A 551 1.03 -3.27 8.29
N GLU A 552 2.25 -3.67 8.59
CA GLU A 552 3.33 -2.76 8.98
C GLU A 552 3.73 -1.85 7.81
N GLU A 553 3.98 -2.42 6.63
CA GLU A 553 4.34 -1.66 5.43
C GLU A 553 3.25 -0.66 5.03
N VAL A 554 1.99 -1.11 5.04
CA VAL A 554 0.83 -0.24 4.74
C VAL A 554 0.69 0.87 5.79
N THR A 555 0.81 0.54 7.07
CA THR A 555 0.72 1.52 8.16
C THR A 555 1.79 2.59 8.01
N ASN A 556 3.04 2.19 7.79
CA ASN A 556 4.15 3.11 7.57
C ASN A 556 3.90 4.02 6.36
N TRP A 557 3.35 3.45 5.28
CA TRP A 557 3.04 4.23 4.08
C TRP A 557 1.94 5.27 4.27
N LEU A 558 0.84 4.89 4.93
CA LEU A 558 -0.25 5.82 5.27
C LEU A 558 0.24 6.90 6.24
N ASN A 559 1.09 6.55 7.19
CA ASN A 559 1.67 7.51 8.14
C ASN A 559 2.62 8.51 7.45
N ILE A 560 3.43 8.06 6.49
CA ILE A 560 4.28 8.96 5.69
C ILE A 560 3.45 9.98 4.92
N LEU A 561 2.31 9.58 4.34
CA LEU A 561 1.35 10.51 3.73
C LEU A 561 0.83 11.53 4.76
N ILE A 562 0.38 11.04 5.93
CA ILE A 562 -0.20 11.89 6.98
C ILE A 562 0.81 12.91 7.48
N ASP A 563 2.07 12.52 7.67
CA ASP A 563 3.11 13.41 8.19
C ASP A 563 3.72 14.32 7.11
N ASN A 564 3.61 13.97 5.83
CA ASN A 564 4.26 14.70 4.74
C ASN A 564 3.27 15.06 3.59
N PRO A 565 2.14 15.74 3.86
CA PRO A 565 1.16 16.10 2.84
C PRO A 565 1.68 17.15 1.85
N SER A 566 1.33 17.00 0.58
CA SER A 566 1.57 17.98 -0.46
C SER A 566 0.49 19.05 -0.43
N ASP A 567 0.72 20.17 -1.10
CA ASP A 567 -0.29 21.23 -1.23
C ASP A 567 -1.51 20.75 -2.01
N ASN A 568 -1.32 19.87 -3.00
CA ASN A 568 -2.41 19.21 -3.71
C ASN A 568 -3.24 18.34 -2.76
N ASP A 569 -2.60 17.53 -1.90
CA ASP A 569 -3.36 16.68 -0.96
C ASP A 569 -4.21 17.55 -0.02
N LYS A 570 -3.62 18.60 0.56
CA LYS A 570 -4.35 19.55 1.41
C LYS A 570 -5.50 20.20 0.64
N LYS A 571 -5.29 20.61 -0.61
CA LYS A 571 -6.31 21.23 -1.46
C LYS A 571 -7.51 20.29 -1.67
N TYR A 572 -7.27 19.04 -2.07
CA TYR A 572 -8.32 18.06 -2.33
C TYR A 572 -9.06 17.64 -1.04
N PHE A 573 -8.34 17.46 0.07
CA PHE A 573 -8.94 17.04 1.35
C PHE A 573 -9.59 18.18 2.15
N LYS A 574 -9.31 19.45 1.86
CA LYS A 574 -9.78 20.61 2.64
C LYS A 574 -11.29 20.64 2.88
N SER A 575 -12.06 20.17 1.91
CA SER A 575 -13.53 20.19 1.94
C SER A 575 -14.17 18.86 2.37
N LEU A 576 -13.38 17.80 2.52
CA LEU A 576 -13.90 16.50 2.91
C LEU A 576 -14.09 16.40 4.42
N ARG A 577 -15.26 15.90 4.81
CA ARG A 577 -15.58 15.61 6.21
C ARG A 577 -16.18 14.22 6.32
N ALA A 578 -16.00 13.56 7.45
CA ALA A 578 -16.75 12.38 7.86
C ALA A 578 -17.49 12.68 9.18
N TYR A 579 -18.56 11.96 9.43
CA TYR A 579 -19.24 12.01 10.73
C TYR A 579 -18.69 10.90 11.61
N GLU A 580 -18.30 11.23 12.84
CA GLU A 580 -17.88 10.22 13.84
C GLU A 580 -19.08 9.49 14.48
N ASP A 581 -20.28 10.03 14.30
CA ASP A 581 -21.54 9.48 14.82
C ASP A 581 -22.36 8.79 13.70
N ALA A 582 -22.95 7.65 14.06
CA ALA A 582 -23.85 6.83 13.25
C ALA A 582 -25.08 7.59 12.74
N ASN A 583 -25.53 8.65 13.43
CA ASN A 583 -26.68 9.46 13.02
C ASN A 583 -26.33 10.63 12.09
N HIS A 584 -25.04 10.88 11.83
CA HIS A 584 -24.56 11.95 10.93
C HIS A 584 -25.10 13.36 11.26
N LYS A 585 -25.40 13.65 12.53
CA LYS A 585 -26.08 14.90 12.93
C LYS A 585 -25.21 15.88 13.73
N ASP A 586 -24.28 15.41 14.56
CA ASP A 586 -23.72 16.29 15.61
C ASP A 586 -22.32 16.87 15.33
N LYS A 587 -21.42 16.17 14.62
CA LYS A 587 -20.09 16.73 14.29
C LYS A 587 -19.41 16.08 13.07
N ALA A 588 -19.29 16.86 12.00
CA ALA A 588 -18.48 16.49 10.84
C ALA A 588 -17.01 16.88 11.09
N VAL A 589 -16.09 15.91 11.06
CA VAL A 589 -14.65 16.10 11.26
C VAL A 589 -13.90 15.96 9.94
N TYR A 590 -12.70 16.53 9.85
CA TYR A 590 -11.84 16.28 8.69
C TYR A 590 -11.50 14.80 8.56
N ILE A 591 -11.43 14.30 7.32
CA ILE A 591 -10.97 12.93 7.05
C ILE A 591 -9.54 12.74 7.57
N ILE A 592 -8.69 13.76 7.43
CA ILE A 592 -7.36 13.79 8.03
C ILE A 592 -7.28 15.02 8.94
N GLN A 593 -7.52 14.81 10.22
CA GLN A 593 -7.57 15.87 11.23
C GLN A 593 -6.22 16.55 11.38
N ARG A 594 -5.13 15.78 11.34
CA ARG A 594 -3.75 16.28 11.53
C ARG A 594 -3.32 17.37 10.55
N TRP A 595 -3.89 17.41 9.34
CA TRP A 595 -3.51 18.39 8.31
C TRP A 595 -4.11 19.77 8.54
N PHE A 596 -5.29 19.83 9.16
CA PHE A 596 -6.09 21.06 9.24
C PHE A 596 -6.28 21.54 10.68
N ILE A 597 -6.26 20.62 11.63
CA ILE A 597 -6.28 20.94 13.05
C ILE A 597 -4.83 21.15 13.46
N LYS A 598 -4.43 22.43 13.61
CA LYS A 598 -3.21 22.73 14.36
C LYS A 598 -3.37 22.09 15.72
N ASN A 599 -2.50 21.13 16.05
CA ASN A 599 -2.27 20.76 17.44
C ASN A 599 -1.91 22.06 18.15
N LYS A 600 -2.89 22.70 18.82
CA LYS A 600 -2.61 23.74 19.80
C LYS A 600 -1.83 22.99 20.87
N GLY A 601 -0.50 23.06 20.77
CA GLY A 601 0.41 22.44 21.72
C GLY A 601 -0.09 22.71 23.13
N ARG A 602 0.02 21.71 24.00
CA ARG A 602 -0.31 21.85 25.41
C ARG A 602 0.50 23.03 25.95
N LYS A 603 -0.15 24.17 26.18
CA LYS A 603 0.50 25.31 26.84
C LYS A 603 0.54 24.99 28.32
N TYR A 604 1.72 24.61 28.79
CA TYR A 604 2.03 24.61 30.21
C TYR A 604 2.46 26.04 30.55
N TYR A 605 1.72 26.69 31.44
CA TYR A 605 2.13 27.99 31.99
C TYR A 605 2.91 27.70 33.27
N LEU A 606 4.20 28.04 33.29
CA LEU A 606 4.96 28.10 34.54
C LEU A 606 4.55 29.40 35.23
N PHE A 607 3.83 29.31 36.35
CA PHE A 607 3.67 30.45 37.25
C PHE A 607 4.82 30.42 38.26
N SER A 608 5.36 31.61 38.54
CA SER A 608 6.54 31.95 39.35
C SER A 608 6.91 31.01 40.49
N PHE A 609 8.23 30.83 40.65
CA PHE A 609 8.90 30.19 41.78
C PHE A 609 8.61 30.96 43.07
N ILE A 610 7.86 30.39 44.02
CA ILE A 610 7.75 30.94 45.39
C ILE A 610 8.46 29.96 46.33
N PRO A 611 9.74 30.21 46.68
CA PRO A 611 10.44 29.39 47.66
C PRO A 611 9.91 29.69 49.07
N PHE A 612 9.49 28.66 49.80
CA PHE A 612 9.22 28.75 51.24
C PHE A 612 10.36 28.05 51.99
N LEU A 613 11.02 28.78 52.89
CA LEU A 613 12.00 28.21 53.83
C LEU A 613 11.28 27.75 55.10
N ARG A 614 11.46 26.48 55.46
CA ARG A 614 10.95 25.92 56.71
C ARG A 614 12.12 25.42 57.57
N LYS A 615 12.08 25.76 58.85
CA LYS A 615 13.06 25.36 59.87
C LYS A 615 12.42 24.34 60.79
N ASP A 616 12.97 23.14 60.86
CA ASP A 616 12.52 22.10 61.80
C ASP A 616 13.66 21.75 62.78
N ARG A 617 13.31 21.55 64.06
CA ARG A 617 14.22 21.15 65.14
C ARG A 617 14.01 19.68 65.47
N PHE A 618 15.10 18.92 65.56
CA PHE A 618 15.08 17.49 65.86
C PHE A 618 15.63 17.22 67.27
N ALA A 619 15.20 16.11 67.87
CA ALA A 619 15.69 15.69 69.18
C ALA A 619 17.21 15.45 69.11
N GLY A 620 17.98 16.15 69.96
CA GLY A 620 19.45 16.19 69.93
C GLY A 620 20.06 17.54 69.55
N GLY A 621 19.24 18.59 69.33
CA GLY A 621 19.71 19.96 69.07
C GLY A 621 19.86 20.35 67.59
N GLU A 622 19.82 19.36 66.69
CA GLU A 622 19.95 19.56 65.24
C GLU A 622 18.82 20.46 64.68
N ILE A 623 19.20 21.45 63.89
CA ILE A 623 18.29 22.34 63.16
C ILE A 623 18.48 22.13 61.65
N LYS A 624 17.41 21.75 60.94
CA LYS A 624 17.43 21.59 59.48
C LYS A 624 16.56 22.64 58.80
N TYR A 625 17.09 23.22 57.73
CA TYR A 625 16.38 24.16 56.86
C TYR A 625 16.04 23.47 55.54
N TYR A 626 14.75 23.44 55.21
CA TYR A 626 14.22 22.85 53.98
C TYR A 626 13.69 23.96 53.05
N LEU A 627 14.01 23.88 51.76
CA LEU A 627 13.30 24.62 50.72
C LEU A 627 12.10 23.80 50.28
N PHE A 628 10.92 24.37 50.37
CA PHE A 628 9.74 23.87 49.70
C PHE A 628 9.51 24.71 48.44
N SER A 629 9.51 24.06 47.27
CA SER A 629 9.10 24.68 46.02
C SER A 629 7.80 24.03 45.53
N PHE A 630 6.77 24.85 45.32
CA PHE A 630 5.56 24.42 44.64
C PHE A 630 5.64 24.83 43.18
N ILE A 631 5.56 23.87 42.27
CA ILE A 631 5.31 24.17 40.85
C ILE A 631 3.83 23.85 40.59
N PRO A 632 2.93 24.85 40.60
CA PRO A 632 1.56 24.63 40.20
C PRO A 632 1.52 24.35 38.69
N ILE A 633 1.19 23.11 38.31
CA ILE A 633 0.99 22.74 36.91
C ILE A 633 -0.52 22.82 36.63
N LEU A 634 -0.95 23.92 36.01
CA LEU A 634 -2.33 24.07 35.56
C LEU A 634 -2.54 23.27 34.27
N LYS A 635 -3.39 22.24 34.33
CA LYS A 635 -3.84 21.49 33.16
C LYS A 635 -5.14 22.10 32.65
N ILE A 636 -5.06 22.98 31.66
CA ILE A 636 -6.24 23.51 30.97
C ILE A 636 -6.60 22.55 29.83
N LYS A 637 -7.74 21.86 29.97
CA LYS A 637 -8.44 21.23 28.83
C LYS A 637 -9.44 22.29 28.35
N ILE A 638 -9.40 22.70 27.08
CA ILE A 638 -10.34 23.72 26.53
C ILE A 638 -11.78 23.15 26.40
N ILE A 639 -12.09 22.04 27.08
CA ILE A 639 -13.44 21.50 27.23
C ILE A 639 -13.61 21.18 28.72
N GLU A 640 -14.28 22.10 29.41
CA GLU A 640 -14.92 22.10 30.74
C GLU A 640 -14.51 21.05 31.79
N ASN A 641 -13.23 20.90 32.11
CA ASN A 641 -12.85 20.42 33.45
C ASN A 641 -11.40 20.78 33.79
N MET A 642 -11.23 21.71 34.74
CA MET A 642 -9.93 22.04 35.31
C MET A 642 -9.50 20.93 36.28
N ARG A 643 -8.34 20.30 36.04
CA ARG A 643 -7.67 19.48 37.05
C ARG A 643 -6.36 20.16 37.46
N LYS A 644 -6.22 20.50 38.74
CA LYS A 644 -4.97 21.02 39.32
C LYS A 644 -4.03 19.86 39.63
N TYR A 645 -2.77 19.96 39.21
CA TYR A 645 -1.71 19.04 39.62
C TYR A 645 -0.60 19.86 40.30
N TYR A 646 -0.04 19.34 41.38
CA TYR A 646 1.08 19.95 42.10
C TYR A 646 2.28 19.02 42.00
N LEU A 647 3.41 19.51 41.51
CA LEU A 647 4.68 18.80 41.61
C LEU A 647 5.32 19.18 42.95
N PHE A 648 5.58 18.20 43.81
CA PHE A 648 6.17 18.41 45.13
C PHE A 648 7.65 18.01 45.09
N MET A 649 8.56 18.96 45.33
CA MET A 649 9.99 18.68 45.53
C MET A 649 10.44 19.26 46.87
N ILE A 650 11.19 18.47 47.63
CA ILE A 650 11.76 18.84 48.93
C ILE A 650 13.28 18.75 48.80
N PHE A 651 13.98 19.86 49.04
CA PHE A 651 15.43 19.88 49.13
C PHE A 651 15.85 20.28 50.54
N ASN A 652 16.66 19.46 51.19
CA ASN A 652 17.37 19.88 52.40
C ASN A 652 18.57 20.73 51.95
N ILE A 653 18.58 22.00 52.33
CA ILE A 653 19.62 22.95 51.88
C ILE A 653 20.71 23.08 52.92
N TRP A 654 20.37 22.97 54.21
CA TRP A 654 21.31 23.26 55.27
C TRP A 654 20.95 22.55 56.58
N THR A 655 21.94 21.92 57.19
CA THR A 655 21.84 21.27 58.50
C THR A 655 22.87 21.91 59.43
N ILE A 656 22.40 22.48 60.54
CA ILE A 656 23.25 23.01 61.61
C ILE A 656 23.15 22.02 62.76
N LYS A 657 24.29 21.45 63.16
CA LYS A 657 24.41 20.56 64.31
C LYS A 657 24.55 21.34 65.60
#